data_AF-A0A1M6N9R7-F1
#
_entry.id   AF-A0A1M6N9R7-F1
#
_cell.length_a   1.000
_cell.length_b   1.000
_cell.length_c   1.000
_cell.angle_alpha   90.00
_cell.angle_beta   90.00
_cell.angle_gamma   90.00
#
_symmetry.space_group_name_H-M   'P 1'
#
loop_
_entity.id
_entity.type
_entity.pdbx_description
1 polymer ?
#
loop_
_entity_poly.entity_id
_entity_poly.type
_entity_poly.pdbx_seq_one_letter_code
_entity_poly.pdbx_strand_id
1 'polypeptide(L)'
;MKKAFLYQVLILIILAALFAGCSSSDSDTVTTKKNNNGGAAGLAITGAVQDGPISGARVYLYSRTTGEILNLCGSTLGGPCEAETDANGEFTMRIDPDADLDDIMVVAMGGEDVETGVNFDGLELKAPLEMFEGTEVSVTPATTLISLRLEAGDALADVKTRVAQWLGVSEEDLDNLPTEDPDMMQRTLFLTQLILSRLSNGADDAFGELSENGITGLNNLFGADGSLNETGLADILSGEEALMAAYFYQVLSASADPEEAFKEMELSLAITRAIIQLQDAGESFADFDIESADIATYWSNVRLLAQAILTAGGDDGIPLDGMVPMLLARYVIDDLSLDEMADFLVSEADFLSLIAGVSSDENIAEIASDSTEYNVEVKLTASEYLGDDNQKRLEYYYGSDVSHLYEAAQVVRHVRDDEVNDQVMVEVLSGTADAGLFNDAKDIVLTNVWQSEYRGDGWRRLALRQIEHGYTADALESLDKAYYYYKRVINAKGESNIGNSDTTNLQGICNGYRKAGDNDAALGVLDYMETIAQNENTITTWGRMAVGARNVAIDMIEAGDYGSARPIIETLYGYTQNYPPNEKSGKQYYKARVYYMSETAELYAAIGDADKVLAVVNAAEALRANDGIENLTAGETWVYVPYMVLSLYQAGHEQEAYDLALSIPDTYQNYAGSTKSAASYQQTCYKSMAANKAANGSVNEALDIVDNKIDAGRDQIEALTYYASNDATPYVGLALIEAGNTVSATAVLEKAAGLVDDLTESTDYYKWLYKVHRGYAKVGDLYHRNGQDFEALSQLSKGKAYADSGIASVEYRVDSYCSLAQVYFDMGETATADSLMDSAMALIDANASAADPDDAADIYRSIVIQMLAMGYRDAALPALQSAAEQADAIFTGATAEDDHDDAIDDEVGQLIYIAGYYVDAGFYDTAATILDAALITAYEFYNTTDKYDAIVDIVEAYAAAKDFDSALNAANSIPYTSDRNEALLIIAQTMSEADDFPDTAVATVDTDGDGKPNFFHPLATAQEITDSGLELDDDSDGDGIGDGADARPLFAG
;
A
#
# COMPACT_ATOMS: atom_id res chain seq x y z
N MET A 1 -33.70 -3.38 -15.95
CA MET A 1 -34.58 -2.23 -16.23
C MET A 1 -34.45 -1.10 -15.21
N LYS A 2 -34.38 -1.38 -13.89
CA LYS A 2 -33.94 -0.36 -12.88
C LYS A 2 -32.44 -0.43 -12.50
N LYS A 3 -31.77 -1.56 -12.76
CA LYS A 3 -30.35 -1.79 -12.41
C LYS A 3 -29.33 -0.96 -13.22
N ALA A 4 -29.64 -0.60 -14.47
CA ALA A 4 -28.75 0.22 -15.30
C ALA A 4 -28.78 1.71 -14.95
N PHE A 5 -29.85 2.17 -14.27
CA PHE A 5 -30.04 3.57 -13.91
C PHE A 5 -29.41 3.93 -12.55
N LEU A 6 -29.20 2.95 -11.65
CA LEU A 6 -28.43 3.16 -10.42
C LEU A 6 -26.91 3.19 -10.69
N TYR A 7 -26.42 2.34 -11.60
CA TYR A 7 -25.02 2.31 -12.01
C TYR A 7 -24.51 3.63 -12.63
N GLN A 8 -25.42 4.40 -13.26
CA GLN A 8 -25.09 5.68 -13.91
C GLN A 8 -24.98 6.87 -12.94
N VAL A 9 -25.38 6.70 -11.69
CA VAL A 9 -25.21 7.71 -10.63
C VAL A 9 -23.95 7.43 -9.79
N LEU A 10 -23.49 6.17 -9.74
CA LEU A 10 -22.37 5.75 -8.89
C LEU A 10 -20.97 6.16 -9.37
N ILE A 11 -20.76 6.48 -10.65
CA ILE A 11 -19.43 6.83 -11.19
C ILE A 11 -19.08 8.34 -11.03
N LEU A 12 -19.93 9.12 -10.35
CA LEU A 12 -19.80 10.57 -10.24
C LEU A 12 -19.16 11.09 -8.93
N ILE A 13 -18.42 10.26 -8.19
CA ILE A 13 -17.84 10.64 -6.87
C ILE A 13 -16.30 10.57 -6.79
N ILE A 14 -15.55 10.17 -7.83
CA ILE A 14 -14.08 10.05 -7.71
C ILE A 14 -13.26 11.26 -8.22
N LEU A 15 -13.76 12.18 -9.05
CA LEU A 15 -12.94 13.34 -9.47
C LEU A 15 -13.68 14.66 -9.49
N ALA A 16 -13.60 15.40 -8.38
CA ALA A 16 -13.46 16.87 -8.31
C ALA A 16 -13.52 17.38 -6.85
N ALA A 17 -12.54 16.99 -6.02
CA ALA A 17 -12.18 17.73 -4.80
C ALA A 17 -10.75 17.40 -4.33
N LEU A 18 -9.79 17.39 -5.26
CA LEU A 18 -8.37 17.51 -4.95
C LEU A 18 -7.83 18.66 -5.81
N PHE A 19 -6.90 19.43 -5.23
CA PHE A 19 -6.24 20.62 -5.78
C PHE A 19 -7.01 21.95 -5.76
N ALA A 20 -6.93 22.64 -4.62
CA ALA A 20 -6.51 24.06 -4.53
C ALA A 20 -6.43 24.46 -3.05
N GLY A 21 -5.23 24.40 -2.47
CA GLY A 21 -5.03 24.81 -1.09
C GLY A 21 -3.62 24.71 -0.51
N CYS A 22 -2.56 24.69 -1.31
CA CYS A 22 -1.22 24.98 -0.79
C CYS A 22 -1.17 26.48 -0.43
N SER A 23 -0.98 26.78 0.85
CA SER A 23 -0.75 28.13 1.37
C SER A 23 -0.11 28.04 2.75
N SER A 24 1.23 27.97 2.73
CA SER A 24 2.14 28.44 3.78
C SER A 24 1.84 28.00 5.21
N SER A 25 2.49 26.91 5.65
CA SER A 25 2.83 26.73 7.05
C SER A 25 3.86 27.78 7.46
N ASP A 26 3.36 28.94 7.91
CA ASP A 26 4.15 29.89 8.65
C ASP A 26 4.68 29.16 9.89
N SER A 27 6.01 29.06 9.99
CA SER A 27 6.72 28.45 11.12
C SER A 27 6.47 29.32 12.35
N ASP A 28 5.36 29.08 13.05
CA ASP A 28 5.17 29.63 14.38
C ASP A 28 6.12 28.89 15.32
N THR A 29 7.30 29.50 15.49
CA THR A 29 8.25 29.20 16.55
C THR A 29 7.48 28.85 17.82
N VAL A 30 7.59 27.59 18.24
CA VAL A 30 7.15 27.14 19.55
C VAL A 30 7.79 28.09 20.56
N THR A 31 6.97 29.02 21.07
CA THR A 31 7.36 29.85 22.19
C THR A 31 7.52 28.90 23.34
N THR A 32 8.78 28.57 23.62
CA THR A 32 9.23 27.87 24.82
C THR A 32 8.63 28.58 26.04
N LYS A 33 7.48 28.08 26.49
CA LYS A 33 7.01 28.33 27.85
C LYS A 33 8.06 27.69 28.74
N LYS A 34 8.96 28.53 29.25
CA LYS A 34 9.78 28.22 30.43
C LYS A 34 8.83 27.85 31.57
N ASN A 35 8.53 26.55 31.68
CA ASN A 35 8.09 25.98 32.92
C ASN A 35 9.31 25.94 33.83
N ASN A 36 9.43 26.99 34.63
CA ASN A 36 10.20 26.96 35.87
C ASN A 36 9.52 25.97 36.82
N ASN A 37 9.89 24.70 36.77
CA ASN A 37 9.78 23.79 37.90
C ASN A 37 11.11 23.05 38.01
N GLY A 38 11.74 23.14 39.18
CA GLY A 38 12.99 22.44 39.46
C GLY A 38 12.77 20.94 39.30
N GLY A 39 13.56 20.33 38.41
CA GLY A 39 13.47 18.90 38.11
C GLY A 39 13.65 18.06 39.36
N ALA A 40 12.62 17.27 39.69
CA ALA A 40 12.85 16.01 40.37
C ALA A 40 13.50 15.08 39.34
N ALA A 41 14.64 14.47 39.70
CA ALA A 41 15.25 13.46 38.86
C ALA A 41 14.32 12.24 38.82
N GLY A 42 13.86 11.84 37.63
CA GLY A 42 13.09 10.60 37.45
C GLY A 42 13.84 9.39 37.98
N LEU A 43 13.08 8.37 38.44
CA LEU A 43 13.62 7.11 38.94
C LEU A 43 14.24 6.35 37.76
N ALA A 44 15.51 5.96 37.87
CA ALA A 44 16.18 5.24 36.79
C ALA A 44 15.84 3.75 36.89
N ILE A 45 15.29 3.18 35.82
CA ILE A 45 15.21 1.74 35.59
C ILE A 45 16.39 1.38 34.68
N THR A 46 17.27 0.55 35.17
CA THR A 46 18.44 0.04 34.44
C THR A 46 18.30 -1.46 34.29
N GLY A 47 18.92 -2.04 33.28
CA GLY A 47 18.89 -3.48 33.12
C GLY A 47 19.65 -3.90 31.89
N ALA A 48 19.65 -5.20 31.65
CA ALA A 48 20.15 -5.75 30.41
C ALA A 48 19.19 -6.80 29.84
N VAL A 49 19.15 -6.87 28.51
CA VAL A 49 18.46 -7.91 27.77
C VAL A 49 19.50 -8.95 27.39
N GLN A 50 19.35 -10.17 27.90
CA GLN A 50 20.39 -11.19 27.77
C GLN A 50 19.86 -12.61 27.54
N ASP A 51 20.45 -13.25 26.55
CA ASP A 51 20.71 -14.69 26.48
C ASP A 51 22.24 -14.89 26.51
N GLY A 52 22.95 -14.37 25.50
CA GLY A 52 24.16 -13.52 25.62
C GLY A 52 23.78 -12.02 25.54
N PRO A 53 24.72 -11.06 25.47
CA PRO A 53 24.36 -9.65 25.36
C PRO A 53 23.54 -9.36 24.08
N ILE A 54 22.26 -8.99 24.21
CA ILE A 54 21.39 -8.72 23.04
C ILE A 54 21.44 -7.23 22.70
N SER A 55 22.10 -6.86 21.60
CA SER A 55 22.28 -5.48 21.14
C SER A 55 21.19 -5.04 20.16
N GLY A 56 20.85 -3.75 20.18
CA GLY A 56 19.85 -3.18 19.28
C GLY A 56 18.40 -3.53 19.62
N ALA A 57 18.16 -4.26 20.72
CA ALA A 57 16.81 -4.59 21.18
C ALA A 57 16.10 -3.32 21.67
N ARG A 58 14.86 -3.13 21.22
CA ARG A 58 14.01 -2.04 21.73
C ARG A 58 13.32 -2.48 23.00
N VAL A 59 13.58 -1.76 24.09
CA VAL A 59 13.10 -2.06 25.43
C VAL A 59 12.04 -1.06 25.83
N TYR A 60 10.86 -1.58 26.17
CA TYR A 60 9.70 -0.83 26.61
C TYR A 60 9.34 -1.15 28.05
N LEU A 61 8.72 -0.18 28.72
CA LEU A 61 8.03 -0.41 29.99
C LEU A 61 6.52 -0.42 29.75
N TYR A 62 5.86 -1.54 30.05
CA TYR A 62 4.41 -1.72 29.93
C TYR A 62 3.73 -1.73 31.31
N SER A 63 2.50 -1.24 31.40
CA SER A 63 1.60 -1.52 32.52
C SER A 63 0.90 -2.86 32.28
N ARG A 64 0.96 -3.76 33.25
CA ARG A 64 0.25 -5.06 33.20
C ARG A 64 -1.27 -4.88 33.32
N THR A 65 -1.71 -3.87 34.07
CA THR A 65 -3.13 -3.57 34.25
C THR A 65 -3.77 -3.03 32.97
N THR A 66 -3.07 -2.17 32.23
CA THR A 66 -3.63 -1.55 31.01
C THR A 66 -3.17 -2.22 29.71
N GLY A 67 -2.07 -2.96 29.73
CA GLY A 67 -1.42 -3.51 28.54
C GLY A 67 -0.73 -2.45 27.66
N GLU A 68 -0.42 -1.27 28.20
CA GLU A 68 0.11 -0.14 27.43
C GLU A 68 1.53 0.27 27.86
N ILE A 69 2.31 0.79 26.92
CA ILE A 69 3.61 1.44 27.19
C ILE A 69 3.38 2.65 28.11
N LEU A 70 4.22 2.77 29.14
CA LEU A 70 4.26 3.92 30.04
C LEU A 70 4.69 5.18 29.26
N ASN A 71 3.96 6.28 29.42
CA ASN A 71 4.17 7.52 28.64
C ASN A 71 4.82 8.67 29.43
N LEU A 72 5.32 8.39 30.63
CA LEU A 72 5.94 9.38 31.51
C LEU A 72 7.43 9.05 31.72
N CYS A 73 8.19 9.05 30.62
CA CYS A 73 9.61 8.76 30.61
C CYS A 73 10.51 9.91 30.16
N GLY A 74 11.80 9.77 30.50
CA GLY A 74 12.88 10.67 30.11
C GLY A 74 13.15 11.79 31.12
N SER A 75 14.15 12.62 30.82
CA SER A 75 14.61 13.70 31.72
C SER A 75 13.53 14.76 32.03
N THR A 76 12.50 14.84 31.18
CA THR A 76 11.36 15.75 31.29
C THR A 76 10.03 15.05 31.62
N LEU A 77 10.01 13.71 31.78
CA LEU A 77 8.81 12.89 32.00
C LEU A 77 7.69 13.19 31.00
N GLY A 78 8.01 13.18 29.71
CA GLY A 78 7.08 13.64 28.66
C GLY A 78 7.10 12.85 27.36
N GLY A 79 7.78 11.70 27.34
CA GLY A 79 7.82 10.78 26.20
C GLY A 79 7.57 9.33 26.61
N PRO A 80 7.39 8.42 25.64
CA PRO A 80 7.23 6.99 25.88
C PRO A 80 8.46 6.40 26.59
N CYS A 81 8.21 5.36 27.38
CA CYS A 81 9.24 4.61 28.07
C CYS A 81 9.86 3.59 27.12
N GLU A 82 10.85 4.05 26.37
CA GLU A 82 11.61 3.29 25.40
C GLU A 82 13.12 3.54 25.57
N ALA A 83 13.92 2.50 25.35
CA ALA A 83 15.36 2.55 25.20
C ALA A 83 15.80 1.50 24.19
N GLU A 84 16.99 1.67 23.62
CA GLU A 84 17.66 0.66 22.81
C GLU A 84 18.82 0.08 23.63
N THR A 85 19.05 -1.23 23.54
CA THR A 85 20.18 -1.86 24.20
C THR A 85 21.50 -1.54 23.49
N ASP A 86 22.56 -1.36 24.28
CA ASP A 86 23.91 -1.18 23.74
C ASP A 86 24.58 -2.52 23.37
N ALA A 87 25.87 -2.50 23.03
CA ALA A 87 26.63 -3.71 22.67
C ALA A 87 26.78 -4.73 23.82
N ASN A 88 26.47 -4.35 25.06
CA ASN A 88 26.45 -5.26 26.22
C ASN A 88 25.01 -5.65 26.61
N GLY A 89 24.03 -5.34 25.76
CA GLY A 89 22.62 -5.56 26.05
C GLY A 89 22.05 -4.59 27.10
N GLU A 90 22.79 -3.57 27.53
CA GLU A 90 22.39 -2.68 28.62
C GLU A 90 21.42 -1.59 28.14
N PHE A 91 20.41 -1.28 28.96
CA PHE A 91 19.51 -0.16 28.75
C PHE A 91 19.32 0.68 30.01
N THR A 92 18.90 1.93 29.83
CA THR A 92 18.53 2.82 30.94
C THR A 92 17.36 3.70 30.57
N MET A 93 16.30 3.62 31.36
CA MET A 93 15.11 4.46 31.26
C MET A 93 14.88 5.25 32.55
N ARG A 94 14.15 6.37 32.46
CA ARG A 94 13.80 7.18 33.64
C ARG A 94 12.30 7.40 33.70
N ILE A 95 11.66 6.87 34.74
CA ILE A 95 10.21 6.94 34.95
C ILE A 95 9.83 7.93 36.06
N ASP A 96 8.52 8.16 36.21
CA ASP A 96 7.93 8.85 37.35
C ASP A 96 8.32 8.14 38.67
N PRO A 97 8.93 8.84 39.65
CA PRO A 97 9.26 8.26 40.95
C PRO A 97 8.06 7.72 41.74
N ASP A 98 6.83 8.14 41.41
CA ASP A 98 5.59 7.68 42.04
C ASP A 98 4.90 6.53 41.25
N ALA A 99 5.52 6.00 40.20
CA ALA A 99 4.99 4.87 39.43
C ALA A 99 4.84 3.60 40.27
N ASP A 100 3.77 2.84 40.03
CA ASP A 100 3.53 1.55 40.66
C ASP A 100 4.42 0.50 40.01
N LEU A 101 5.61 0.27 40.57
CA LEU A 101 6.61 -0.66 40.04
C LEU A 101 6.07 -2.09 39.95
N ASP A 102 5.12 -2.45 40.82
CA ASP A 102 4.53 -3.78 40.79
C ASP A 102 3.73 -3.97 39.50
N ASP A 103 3.11 -2.92 38.95
CA ASP A 103 2.35 -3.00 37.70
C ASP A 103 3.22 -2.99 36.44
N ILE A 104 4.55 -2.85 36.54
CA ILE A 104 5.43 -2.67 35.38
C ILE A 104 5.99 -4.00 34.85
N MET A 105 5.85 -4.21 33.54
CA MET A 105 6.54 -5.24 32.77
C MET A 105 7.60 -4.58 31.89
N VAL A 106 8.83 -5.10 31.91
CA VAL A 106 9.86 -4.74 30.93
C VAL A 106 9.73 -5.70 29.75
N VAL A 107 9.59 -5.17 28.55
CA VAL A 107 9.45 -5.95 27.32
C VAL A 107 10.53 -5.52 26.35
N ALA A 108 11.39 -6.44 25.93
CA ALA A 108 12.36 -6.24 24.88
C ALA A 108 11.89 -6.93 23.61
N MET A 109 12.02 -6.24 22.48
CA MET A 109 11.62 -6.73 21.15
C MET A 109 12.80 -6.58 20.19
N GLY A 110 13.07 -7.63 19.42
CA GLY A 110 14.15 -7.62 18.44
C GLY A 110 15.54 -7.63 19.05
N GLY A 111 16.51 -7.30 18.21
CA GLY A 111 17.93 -7.23 18.56
C GLY A 111 18.65 -8.55 18.34
N GLU A 112 19.98 -8.48 18.38
CA GLU A 112 20.85 -9.60 18.05
C GLU A 112 21.74 -9.93 19.25
N ASP A 113 21.82 -11.19 19.62
CA ASP A 113 22.81 -11.67 20.58
C ASP A 113 24.21 -11.57 19.95
N VAL A 114 25.04 -10.65 20.47
CA VAL A 114 26.34 -10.33 19.89
C VAL A 114 27.39 -11.45 20.04
N GLU A 115 27.14 -12.42 20.92
CA GLU A 115 28.07 -13.53 21.14
C GLU A 115 27.66 -14.79 20.37
N THR A 116 26.34 -15.04 20.25
CA THR A 116 25.80 -16.22 19.56
C THR A 116 25.31 -15.95 18.13
N GLY A 117 25.05 -14.70 17.75
CA GLY A 117 24.49 -14.32 16.45
C GLY A 117 23.01 -14.67 16.29
N VAL A 118 22.28 -14.95 17.38
CA VAL A 118 20.84 -15.22 17.30
C VAL A 118 20.08 -13.89 17.20
N ASN A 119 19.31 -13.73 16.12
CA ASN A 119 18.34 -12.65 15.99
C ASN A 119 17.07 -12.94 16.81
N PHE A 120 16.63 -11.93 17.55
CA PHE A 120 15.40 -11.92 18.33
C PHE A 120 14.28 -11.09 17.66
N ASP A 121 14.44 -10.71 16.39
CA ASP A 121 13.38 -10.08 15.60
C ASP A 121 12.14 -10.99 15.53
N GLY A 122 10.98 -10.41 15.82
CA GLY A 122 9.72 -11.16 15.98
C GLY A 122 9.56 -11.89 17.32
N LEU A 123 10.55 -11.87 18.21
CA LEU A 123 10.47 -12.42 19.57
C LEU A 123 10.28 -11.33 20.63
N GLU A 124 9.52 -11.65 21.67
CA GLU A 124 9.32 -10.78 22.84
C GLU A 124 9.95 -11.40 24.09
N LEU A 125 11.01 -10.77 24.63
CA LEU A 125 11.54 -11.11 25.93
C LEU A 125 10.94 -10.22 27.02
N LYS A 126 10.53 -10.82 28.13
CA LYS A 126 9.75 -10.14 29.19
C LYS A 126 10.37 -10.35 30.56
N ALA A 127 10.22 -9.34 31.42
CA ALA A 127 10.56 -9.45 32.83
C ALA A 127 9.63 -8.58 33.69
N PRO A 128 8.97 -9.12 34.73
CA PRO A 128 8.13 -8.33 35.60
C PRO A 128 9.01 -7.58 36.61
N LEU A 129 8.87 -6.26 36.69
CA LEU A 129 9.73 -5.44 37.55
C LEU A 129 9.60 -5.81 39.04
N GLU A 130 8.42 -6.26 39.48
CA GLU A 130 8.17 -6.78 40.84
C GLU A 130 9.03 -7.98 41.25
N MET A 131 9.70 -8.65 40.29
CA MET A 131 10.60 -9.76 40.59
C MET A 131 11.91 -9.33 41.23
N PHE A 132 12.36 -8.10 40.97
CA PHE A 132 13.71 -7.64 41.31
C PHE A 132 13.72 -6.74 42.55
N GLU A 133 14.77 -6.85 43.37
CA GLU A 133 14.98 -5.94 44.50
C GLU A 133 15.51 -4.58 44.02
N GLY A 134 14.64 -3.74 43.47
CA GLY A 134 14.97 -2.36 43.10
C GLY A 134 14.57 -1.99 41.68
N THR A 135 15.50 -1.37 40.95
CA THR A 135 15.26 -0.82 39.61
C THR A 135 16.24 -1.38 38.58
N GLU A 136 16.93 -2.46 38.92
CA GLU A 136 17.86 -3.19 38.07
C GLU A 136 17.17 -4.48 37.61
N VAL A 137 17.11 -4.72 36.30
CA VAL A 137 16.29 -5.78 35.68
C VAL A 137 17.14 -6.65 34.77
N SER A 138 16.95 -7.96 34.90
CA SER A 138 17.44 -8.96 33.95
C SER A 138 16.28 -9.38 33.05
N VAL A 139 16.37 -9.13 31.73
CA VAL A 139 15.35 -9.55 30.76
C VAL A 139 15.92 -10.72 29.96
N THR A 140 15.40 -11.94 30.20
CA THR A 140 15.95 -13.19 29.69
C THR A 140 14.86 -14.15 29.21
N PRO A 141 15.20 -15.22 28.45
CA PRO A 141 14.26 -16.30 28.16
C PRO A 141 13.59 -16.89 29.43
N ALA A 142 14.32 -16.99 30.53
CA ALA A 142 13.79 -17.53 31.79
C ALA A 142 12.77 -16.58 32.46
N THR A 143 13.04 -15.27 32.49
CA THR A 143 12.10 -14.29 33.04
C THR A 143 10.86 -14.14 32.16
N THR A 144 10.98 -14.44 30.86
CA THR A 144 9.85 -14.44 29.91
C THR A 144 8.84 -15.53 30.27
N LEU A 145 9.30 -16.74 30.58
CA LEU A 145 8.43 -17.82 31.07
C LEU A 145 7.69 -17.45 32.36
N ILE A 146 8.36 -16.73 33.27
CA ILE A 146 7.74 -16.21 34.50
C ILE A 146 6.64 -15.19 34.15
N SER A 147 6.94 -14.28 33.25
CA SER A 147 6.05 -13.20 32.79
C SER A 147 4.76 -13.77 32.19
N LEU A 148 4.86 -14.77 31.31
CA LEU A 148 3.71 -15.41 30.68
C LEU A 148 2.79 -16.10 31.68
N ARG A 149 3.34 -16.81 32.69
CA ARG A 149 2.52 -17.44 33.73
C ARG A 149 1.83 -16.43 34.63
N LEU A 150 2.51 -15.31 34.89
CA LEU A 150 1.99 -14.21 35.68
C LEU A 150 0.83 -13.51 34.97
N GLU A 151 0.95 -13.28 33.67
CA GLU A 151 -0.14 -12.80 32.79
C GLU A 151 -1.31 -13.81 32.72
N ALA A 152 -1.01 -15.11 32.76
CA ALA A 152 -2.03 -16.17 32.89
C ALA A 152 -2.72 -16.24 34.27
N GLY A 153 -2.32 -15.37 35.21
CA GLY A 153 -2.97 -15.19 36.51
C GLY A 153 -2.36 -16.00 37.66
N ASP A 154 -1.20 -16.63 37.47
CA ASP A 154 -0.48 -17.30 38.56
C ASP A 154 0.18 -16.27 39.51
N ALA A 155 0.41 -16.65 40.77
CA ALA A 155 1.10 -15.79 41.72
C ALA A 155 2.62 -15.80 41.50
N LEU A 156 3.26 -14.62 41.47
CA LEU A 156 4.71 -14.45 41.20
C LEU A 156 5.59 -15.39 42.02
N ALA A 157 5.39 -15.45 43.35
CA ALA A 157 6.19 -16.31 44.23
C ALA A 157 6.08 -17.80 43.86
N ASP A 158 4.87 -18.26 43.51
CA ASP A 158 4.64 -19.65 43.14
C ASP A 158 5.22 -19.96 41.75
N VAL A 159 5.19 -19.01 40.82
CA VAL A 159 5.79 -19.15 39.48
C VAL A 159 7.31 -19.16 39.56
N LYS A 160 7.93 -18.22 40.28
CA LYS A 160 9.38 -18.12 40.43
C LYS A 160 9.97 -19.41 40.99
N THR A 161 9.36 -19.97 42.04
CA THR A 161 9.75 -21.28 42.59
C THR A 161 9.59 -22.41 41.56
N ARG A 162 8.51 -22.43 40.77
CA ARG A 162 8.27 -23.48 39.76
C ARG A 162 9.27 -23.40 38.60
N VAL A 163 9.53 -22.21 38.08
CA VAL A 163 10.50 -22.01 36.98
C VAL A 163 11.91 -22.39 37.46
N ALA A 164 12.33 -21.97 38.66
CA ALA A 164 13.62 -22.37 39.23
C ALA A 164 13.75 -23.90 39.36
N GLN A 165 12.71 -24.56 39.90
CA GLN A 165 12.70 -26.03 40.03
C GLN A 165 12.71 -26.74 38.69
N TRP A 166 12.01 -26.21 37.69
CA TRP A 166 11.93 -26.77 36.36
C TRP A 166 13.27 -26.65 35.62
N LEU A 167 13.94 -25.50 35.75
CA LEU A 167 15.28 -25.23 35.20
C LEU A 167 16.43 -25.88 36.01
N GLY A 168 16.15 -26.41 37.20
CA GLY A 168 17.16 -27.02 38.07
C GLY A 168 18.17 -26.02 38.62
N VAL A 169 17.76 -24.75 38.77
CA VAL A 169 18.57 -23.64 39.30
C VAL A 169 17.98 -23.13 40.62
N SER A 170 18.69 -22.25 41.31
CA SER A 170 18.20 -21.58 42.51
C SER A 170 17.23 -20.44 42.14
N GLU A 171 16.36 -20.03 43.07
CA GLU A 171 15.48 -18.87 42.83
C GLU A 171 16.25 -17.54 42.75
N GLU A 172 17.46 -17.49 43.33
CA GLU A 172 18.36 -16.32 43.25
C GLU A 172 19.03 -16.24 41.87
N ASP A 173 19.29 -17.38 41.24
CA ASP A 173 19.93 -17.45 39.92
C ASP A 173 19.05 -16.82 38.83
N LEU A 174 17.72 -16.87 39.00
CA LEU A 174 16.76 -16.24 38.08
C LEU A 174 16.81 -14.70 38.09
N ASP A 175 17.42 -14.09 39.10
CA ASP A 175 17.59 -12.64 39.20
C ASP A 175 18.91 -12.17 38.55
N ASN A 176 19.84 -13.09 38.30
CA ASN A 176 21.15 -12.80 37.74
C ASN A 176 21.09 -12.58 36.23
N LEU A 177 22.12 -11.92 35.70
CA LEU A 177 22.39 -11.87 34.27
C LEU A 177 23.03 -13.20 33.84
N PRO A 178 22.61 -13.82 32.72
CA PRO A 178 23.22 -15.05 32.21
C PRO A 178 24.75 -14.96 32.07
N THR A 179 25.27 -13.81 31.60
CA THR A 179 26.70 -13.56 31.45
C THR A 179 27.51 -13.58 32.77
N GLU A 180 26.84 -13.42 33.92
CA GLU A 180 27.46 -13.46 35.24
C GLU A 180 27.33 -14.82 35.94
N ASP A 181 26.48 -15.71 35.41
CA ASP A 181 26.15 -17.02 36.00
C ASP A 181 26.21 -18.14 34.93
N PRO A 182 27.29 -18.95 34.94
CA PRO A 182 27.48 -20.01 33.94
C PRO A 182 26.37 -21.05 33.89
N ASP A 183 25.70 -21.34 35.02
CA ASP A 183 24.61 -22.30 35.03
C ASP A 183 23.38 -21.67 34.33
N MET A 184 23.12 -20.38 34.56
CA MET A 184 22.05 -19.64 33.86
C MET A 184 22.33 -19.47 32.38
N MET A 185 23.55 -19.09 31.97
CA MET A 185 23.94 -19.03 30.56
C MET A 185 23.63 -20.35 29.84
N GLN A 186 23.99 -21.49 30.44
CA GLN A 186 23.66 -22.79 29.86
C GLN A 186 22.15 -23.05 29.78
N ARG A 187 21.36 -22.57 30.75
CA ARG A 187 19.89 -22.76 30.72
C ARG A 187 19.23 -21.87 29.70
N THR A 188 19.59 -20.60 29.61
CA THR A 188 18.94 -19.65 28.70
C THR A 188 19.27 -20.00 27.25
N LEU A 189 20.52 -20.33 26.94
CA LEU A 189 20.91 -20.81 25.60
C LEU A 189 20.15 -22.08 25.21
N PHE A 190 19.97 -23.01 26.15
CA PHE A 190 19.16 -24.20 25.88
C PHE A 190 17.67 -23.87 25.67
N LEU A 191 17.12 -22.91 26.42
CA LEU A 191 15.74 -22.45 26.19
C LEU A 191 15.60 -21.80 24.81
N THR A 192 16.54 -20.95 24.41
CA THR A 192 16.57 -20.33 23.09
C THR A 192 16.62 -21.38 21.99
N GLN A 193 17.45 -22.42 22.13
CA GLN A 193 17.46 -23.55 21.20
C GLN A 193 16.09 -24.24 21.09
N LEU A 194 15.41 -24.46 22.22
CA LEU A 194 14.06 -25.04 22.21
C LEU A 194 13.05 -24.11 21.51
N ILE A 195 13.15 -22.80 21.70
CA ILE A 195 12.29 -21.80 21.07
C ILE A 195 12.51 -21.80 19.55
N LEU A 196 13.75 -21.65 19.09
CA LEU A 196 14.11 -21.67 17.67
C LEU A 196 13.69 -22.99 17.00
N SER A 197 13.89 -24.12 17.68
CA SER A 197 13.45 -25.42 17.18
C SER A 197 11.93 -25.55 17.06
N ARG A 198 11.13 -24.77 17.78
CA ARG A 198 9.67 -24.80 17.68
C ARG A 198 9.17 -23.85 16.60
N LEU A 199 9.76 -22.65 16.50
CA LEU A 199 9.47 -21.70 15.43
C LEU A 199 9.73 -22.31 14.05
N SER A 200 10.88 -22.96 13.87
CA SER A 200 11.23 -23.68 12.62
C SER A 200 10.29 -24.84 12.27
N ASN A 201 9.50 -25.32 13.23
CA ASN A 201 8.46 -26.34 13.01
C ASN A 201 7.04 -25.74 12.94
N GLY A 202 6.92 -24.42 12.73
CA GLY A 202 5.66 -23.72 12.52
C GLY A 202 4.87 -23.40 13.79
N ALA A 203 5.54 -23.24 14.93
CA ALA A 203 4.89 -22.79 16.15
C ALA A 203 4.66 -21.26 16.13
N ASP A 204 3.41 -20.82 16.27
CA ASP A 204 3.04 -19.38 16.29
C ASP A 204 3.46 -18.66 17.60
N ASP A 205 3.55 -19.39 18.72
CA ASP A 205 3.91 -18.85 20.05
C ASP A 205 4.76 -19.86 20.85
N ALA A 206 6.03 -19.95 20.49
CA ALA A 206 6.95 -20.92 21.08
C ALA A 206 7.15 -20.72 22.60
N PHE A 207 7.20 -19.46 23.08
CA PHE A 207 7.34 -19.17 24.52
C PHE A 207 6.07 -19.52 25.29
N GLY A 208 4.88 -19.23 24.74
CA GLY A 208 3.60 -19.63 25.31
C GLY A 208 3.48 -21.15 25.43
N GLU A 209 3.79 -21.88 24.36
CA GLU A 209 3.77 -23.35 24.38
C GLU A 209 4.74 -23.95 25.41
N LEU A 210 5.96 -23.40 25.51
CA LEU A 210 6.96 -23.85 26.47
C LEU A 210 6.52 -23.55 27.91
N SER A 211 5.90 -22.39 28.13
CA SER A 211 5.33 -21.98 29.41
C SER A 211 4.18 -22.89 29.85
N GLU A 212 3.25 -23.21 28.94
CA GLU A 212 2.12 -24.09 29.24
C GLU A 212 2.54 -25.54 29.42
N ASN A 213 3.23 -26.14 28.45
CA ASN A 213 3.55 -27.57 28.47
C ASN A 213 4.71 -27.90 29.42
N GLY A 214 5.68 -26.99 29.55
CA GLY A 214 6.84 -27.16 30.42
C GLY A 214 6.52 -26.87 31.89
N ILE A 215 6.17 -25.61 32.21
CA ILE A 215 6.04 -25.16 33.62
C ILE A 215 4.81 -25.75 34.31
N THR A 216 3.73 -26.05 33.57
CA THR A 216 2.55 -26.74 34.13
C THR A 216 2.59 -28.27 33.98
N GLY A 217 3.64 -28.78 33.31
CA GLY A 217 3.92 -30.20 33.13
C GLY A 217 4.17 -30.95 34.44
N LEU A 218 4.20 -32.29 34.37
CA LEU A 218 4.33 -33.15 35.55
C LEU A 218 5.78 -33.32 36.02
N ASN A 219 6.77 -33.04 35.15
CA ASN A 219 8.18 -33.30 35.40
C ASN A 219 9.03 -32.05 35.17
N ASN A 220 10.10 -31.90 35.96
CA ASN A 220 11.09 -30.84 35.77
C ASN A 220 11.96 -31.14 34.55
N LEU A 221 12.33 -30.10 33.78
CA LEU A 221 13.24 -30.23 32.64
C LEU A 221 14.66 -30.61 33.08
N PHE A 222 15.10 -30.12 34.25
CA PHE A 222 16.39 -30.46 34.83
C PHE A 222 16.26 -31.06 36.24
N GLY A 223 17.21 -31.95 36.56
CA GLY A 223 17.43 -32.45 37.91
C GLY A 223 18.12 -31.40 38.79
N ALA A 224 18.06 -31.60 40.11
CA ALA A 224 18.72 -30.74 41.09
C ALA A 224 20.27 -30.77 41.03
N ASP A 225 20.85 -31.63 40.20
CA ASP A 225 22.28 -31.69 39.90
C ASP A 225 22.63 -31.06 38.54
N GLY A 226 21.66 -30.39 37.90
CA GLY A 226 21.82 -29.76 36.59
C GLY A 226 21.80 -30.74 35.41
N SER A 227 21.54 -32.03 35.64
CA SER A 227 21.38 -32.98 34.53
C SER A 227 20.03 -32.81 33.83
N LEU A 228 20.00 -32.93 32.50
CA LEU A 228 18.75 -32.90 31.74
C LEU A 228 17.90 -34.13 32.09
N ASN A 229 16.64 -33.90 32.41
CA ASN A 229 15.68 -34.95 32.70
C ASN A 229 14.93 -35.31 31.41
N GLU A 230 15.29 -36.45 30.81
CA GLU A 230 14.67 -36.95 29.57
C GLU A 230 13.14 -37.08 29.66
N THR A 231 12.57 -37.34 30.85
CA THR A 231 11.10 -37.40 31.02
C THR A 231 10.49 -36.00 30.98
N GLY A 232 11.17 -35.00 31.53
CA GLY A 232 10.73 -33.60 31.46
C GLY A 232 10.89 -33.01 30.06
N LEU A 233 11.98 -33.36 29.35
CA LEU A 233 12.15 -32.99 27.95
C LEU A 233 11.06 -33.60 27.06
N ALA A 234 10.67 -34.86 27.32
CA ALA A 234 9.60 -35.55 26.60
C ALA A 234 8.20 -34.96 26.83
N ASP A 235 8.01 -34.10 27.85
CA ASP A 235 6.76 -33.35 28.05
C ASP A 235 6.67 -32.14 27.10
N ILE A 236 7.79 -31.73 26.48
CA ILE A 236 7.92 -30.53 25.63
C ILE A 236 8.14 -30.90 24.16
N LEU A 237 9.05 -31.85 23.92
CA LEU A 237 9.46 -32.31 22.59
C LEU A 237 9.23 -33.81 22.47
N SER A 238 9.07 -34.31 21.24
CA SER A 238 8.86 -35.74 21.01
C SER A 238 9.69 -36.27 19.85
N GLY A 239 9.93 -37.59 19.86
CA GLY A 239 10.66 -38.24 18.78
C GLY A 239 12.10 -37.73 18.64
N GLU A 240 12.45 -37.28 17.44
CA GLU A 240 13.79 -36.83 17.05
C GLU A 240 14.20 -35.50 17.70
N GLU A 241 13.26 -34.57 17.83
CA GLU A 241 13.50 -33.25 18.45
C GLU A 241 14.04 -33.40 19.89
N ALA A 242 13.45 -34.32 20.65
CA ALA A 242 13.89 -34.61 22.01
C ALA A 242 15.28 -35.26 22.05
N LEU A 243 15.61 -36.12 21.08
CA LEU A 243 16.95 -36.71 20.98
C LEU A 243 17.99 -35.64 20.64
N MET A 244 17.67 -34.72 19.74
CA MET A 244 18.58 -33.66 19.34
C MET A 244 18.79 -32.63 20.43
N ALA A 245 17.74 -32.18 21.10
CA ALA A 245 17.84 -31.30 22.25
C ALA A 245 18.64 -31.95 23.40
N ALA A 246 18.47 -33.26 23.65
CA ALA A 246 19.25 -33.97 24.65
C ALA A 246 20.74 -34.02 24.31
N TYR A 247 21.07 -34.25 23.03
CA TYR A 247 22.45 -34.24 22.57
C TYR A 247 23.05 -32.84 22.62
N PHE A 248 22.31 -31.82 22.17
CA PHE A 248 22.70 -30.42 22.26
C PHE A 248 23.11 -30.05 23.69
N TYR A 249 22.25 -30.36 24.67
CA TYR A 249 22.55 -30.07 26.07
C TYR A 249 23.78 -30.82 26.59
N GLN A 250 24.02 -32.06 26.13
CA GLN A 250 25.23 -32.82 26.50
C GLN A 250 26.50 -32.10 26.05
N VAL A 251 26.46 -31.42 24.91
CA VAL A 251 27.59 -30.69 24.32
C VAL A 251 27.78 -29.36 25.05
N LEU A 252 26.68 -28.62 25.20
CA LEU A 252 26.65 -27.34 25.89
C LEU A 252 27.19 -27.47 27.33
N SER A 253 26.70 -28.48 28.07
CA SER A 253 27.13 -28.75 29.46
C SER A 253 28.55 -29.28 29.60
N ALA A 254 29.15 -29.80 28.52
CA ALA A 254 30.53 -30.27 28.50
C ALA A 254 31.55 -29.19 28.08
N SER A 255 31.07 -28.08 27.51
CA SER A 255 31.92 -26.98 27.04
C SER A 255 32.40 -26.10 28.20
N ALA A 256 33.59 -25.52 28.04
CA ALA A 256 34.08 -24.45 28.91
C ALA A 256 33.58 -23.06 28.46
N ASP A 257 33.03 -22.99 27.25
CA ASP A 257 32.50 -21.80 26.58
C ASP A 257 31.13 -22.18 25.97
N PRO A 258 30.02 -21.94 26.71
CA PRO A 258 28.69 -22.33 26.26
C PRO A 258 28.23 -21.61 24.99
N GLU A 259 28.62 -20.36 24.79
CA GLU A 259 28.24 -19.54 23.63
C GLU A 259 28.92 -20.09 22.37
N GLU A 260 30.22 -20.37 22.41
CA GLU A 260 30.91 -21.00 21.27
C GLU A 260 30.34 -22.41 20.97
N ALA A 261 30.02 -23.19 22.01
CA ALA A 261 29.42 -24.51 21.84
C ALA A 261 27.99 -24.45 21.29
N PHE A 262 27.23 -23.41 21.63
CA PHE A 262 25.94 -23.13 21.01
C PHE A 262 26.13 -22.90 19.51
N LYS A 263 27.08 -22.02 19.15
CA LYS A 263 27.34 -21.66 17.76
C LYS A 263 27.72 -22.85 16.88
N GLU A 264 28.70 -23.63 17.35
CA GLU A 264 29.14 -24.84 16.66
C GLU A 264 27.99 -25.82 16.45
N MET A 265 27.09 -25.92 17.42
CA MET A 265 26.05 -26.93 17.43
C MET A 265 24.86 -26.56 16.55
N GLU A 266 24.42 -25.30 16.53
CA GLU A 266 23.38 -24.84 15.60
C GLU A 266 23.81 -25.04 14.14
N LEU A 267 25.05 -24.66 13.82
CA LEU A 267 25.58 -24.88 12.47
C LEU A 267 25.78 -26.38 12.15
N SER A 268 26.16 -27.19 13.15
CA SER A 268 26.22 -28.66 12.98
C SER A 268 24.85 -29.28 12.70
N LEU A 269 23.79 -28.75 13.31
CA LEU A 269 22.42 -29.16 13.05
C LEU A 269 21.99 -28.74 11.64
N ALA A 270 22.30 -27.52 11.22
CA ALA A 270 22.03 -27.04 9.86
C ALA A 270 22.73 -27.88 8.78
N ILE A 271 24.02 -28.19 8.97
CA ILE A 271 24.78 -29.10 8.10
C ILE A 271 24.09 -30.47 8.02
N THR A 272 23.70 -31.02 9.16
CA THR A 272 23.03 -32.32 9.20
C THR A 272 21.68 -32.29 8.46
N ARG A 273 20.88 -31.24 8.65
CA ARG A 273 19.61 -31.05 7.94
C ARG A 273 19.81 -30.92 6.43
N ALA A 274 20.81 -30.15 5.99
CA ALA A 274 21.14 -29.98 4.58
C ALA A 274 21.54 -31.31 3.91
N ILE A 275 22.34 -32.14 4.59
CA ILE A 275 22.71 -33.48 4.10
C ILE A 275 21.47 -34.39 3.99
N ILE A 276 20.59 -34.38 4.98
CA ILE A 276 19.34 -35.16 4.95
C ILE A 276 18.48 -34.74 3.76
N GLN A 277 18.34 -33.43 3.51
CA GLN A 277 17.60 -32.90 2.37
C GLN A 277 18.19 -33.36 1.02
N LEU A 278 19.52 -33.34 0.88
CA LEU A 278 20.22 -33.74 -0.35
C LEU A 278 20.00 -35.21 -0.76
N GLN A 279 19.63 -36.10 0.15
CA GLN A 279 19.53 -37.54 -0.10
C GLN A 279 18.16 -38.04 -0.60
N ASP A 280 17.19 -37.15 -0.83
CA ASP A 280 15.90 -37.40 -1.50
C ASP A 280 15.18 -38.70 -1.07
N ALA A 281 15.05 -38.89 0.25
CA ALA A 281 14.17 -39.87 0.85
C ALA A 281 13.49 -39.19 2.02
N GLY A 282 12.19 -39.36 2.22
CA GLY A 282 11.47 -38.94 3.43
C GLY A 282 11.91 -39.72 4.68
N GLU A 283 13.23 -39.82 4.89
CA GLU A 283 13.94 -40.46 5.98
C GLU A 283 14.31 -39.38 7.01
N SER A 284 14.02 -39.69 8.26
CA SER A 284 14.40 -38.89 9.42
C SER A 284 15.83 -39.21 9.86
N PHE A 285 16.49 -38.38 10.69
CA PHE A 285 17.80 -38.77 11.28
C PHE A 285 17.73 -40.13 11.99
N ALA A 286 16.54 -40.49 12.50
CA ALA A 286 16.27 -41.77 13.16
C ALA A 286 16.16 -42.99 12.21
N ASP A 287 15.97 -42.77 10.91
CA ASP A 287 15.90 -43.83 9.90
C ASP A 287 17.28 -44.28 9.39
N PHE A 288 18.32 -43.51 9.70
CA PHE A 288 19.69 -43.87 9.38
C PHE A 288 20.20 -44.99 10.30
N ASP A 289 20.49 -46.17 9.72
CA ASP A 289 21.05 -47.36 10.38
C ASP A 289 22.55 -47.14 10.68
N ILE A 290 22.87 -46.13 11.49
CA ILE A 290 24.24 -45.84 11.94
C ILE A 290 24.53 -46.68 13.17
N GLU A 291 25.55 -47.56 13.11
CA GLU A 291 26.01 -48.27 14.30
C GLU A 291 26.44 -47.25 15.37
N SER A 292 26.18 -47.50 16.65
CA SER A 292 26.46 -46.54 17.75
C SER A 292 27.94 -46.06 17.84
N ALA A 293 28.86 -46.73 17.14
CA ALA A 293 30.26 -46.33 17.05
C ALA A 293 30.54 -45.29 15.94
N ASP A 294 29.71 -45.23 14.90
CA ASP A 294 29.88 -44.36 13.73
C ASP A 294 29.21 -42.99 13.94
N ILE A 295 28.17 -42.90 14.80
CA ILE A 295 27.52 -41.65 15.21
C ILE A 295 28.52 -40.67 15.84
N ALA A 296 29.45 -41.17 16.65
CA ALA A 296 30.47 -40.34 17.30
C ALA A 296 31.45 -39.76 16.28
N THR A 297 31.79 -40.51 15.23
CA THR A 297 32.66 -40.04 14.14
C THR A 297 31.95 -39.01 13.27
N TYR A 298 30.69 -39.28 12.89
CA TYR A 298 29.85 -38.35 12.15
C TYR A 298 29.79 -36.98 12.82
N TRP A 299 29.33 -36.92 14.08
CA TRP A 299 29.19 -35.66 14.79
C TRP A 299 30.51 -34.97 15.06
N SER A 300 31.61 -35.73 15.23
CA SER A 300 32.94 -35.15 15.35
C SER A 300 33.35 -34.44 14.06
N ASN A 301 33.09 -35.04 12.90
CA ASN A 301 33.44 -34.45 11.61
C ASN A 301 32.51 -33.27 11.25
N VAL A 302 31.20 -33.38 11.47
CA VAL A 302 30.26 -32.27 11.27
C VAL A 302 30.66 -31.04 12.09
N ARG A 303 31.08 -31.22 13.35
CA ARG A 303 31.59 -30.10 14.16
C ARG A 303 32.85 -29.48 13.60
N LEU A 304 33.78 -30.27 13.07
CA LEU A 304 34.98 -29.74 12.44
C LEU A 304 34.64 -28.88 11.22
N LEU A 305 33.59 -29.25 10.47
CA LEU A 305 33.08 -28.43 9.37
C LEU A 305 32.43 -27.15 9.91
N ALA A 306 31.55 -27.24 10.90
CA ALA A 306 30.92 -26.08 11.54
C ALA A 306 31.97 -25.07 12.07
N GLN A 307 33.02 -25.55 12.76
CA GLN A 307 34.13 -24.71 13.23
C GLN A 307 34.86 -24.02 12.08
N ALA A 308 35.07 -24.72 10.95
CA ALA A 308 35.72 -24.14 9.79
C ALA A 308 34.87 -23.04 9.15
N ILE A 309 33.55 -23.22 9.08
CA ILE A 309 32.60 -22.21 8.57
C ILE A 309 32.55 -21.00 9.52
N LEU A 310 32.38 -21.22 10.83
CA LEU A 310 32.43 -20.14 11.84
C LEU A 310 33.72 -19.33 11.77
N THR A 311 34.85 -20.00 11.53
CA THR A 311 36.15 -19.32 11.34
C THR A 311 36.16 -18.43 10.09
N ALA A 312 35.48 -18.86 9.02
CA ALA A 312 35.41 -18.11 7.77
C ALA A 312 34.46 -16.90 7.83
N GLY A 313 33.43 -16.94 8.68
CA GLY A 313 32.51 -15.81 8.92
C GLY A 313 33.19 -14.55 9.46
N GLY A 314 34.37 -14.68 10.07
CA GLY A 314 35.19 -13.52 10.49
C GLY A 314 34.75 -12.85 11.79
N ASP A 315 35.19 -11.61 12.00
CA ASP A 315 34.98 -10.87 13.26
C ASP A 315 33.51 -10.44 13.47
N ASP A 316 32.72 -10.37 12.39
CA ASP A 316 31.31 -9.99 12.42
C ASP A 316 30.39 -11.17 12.81
N GLY A 317 30.92 -12.40 12.86
CA GLY A 317 30.16 -13.59 13.24
C GLY A 317 29.30 -14.16 12.10
N ILE A 318 28.52 -15.20 12.42
CA ILE A 318 27.53 -15.78 11.52
C ILE A 318 26.19 -15.72 12.23
N PRO A 319 25.14 -15.11 11.65
CA PRO A 319 23.80 -15.20 12.17
C PRO A 319 23.36 -16.67 12.27
N LEU A 320 22.94 -17.08 13.46
CA LEU A 320 22.61 -18.48 13.74
C LEU A 320 21.12 -18.77 13.85
N ASP A 321 20.31 -17.73 13.77
CA ASP A 321 18.89 -17.83 13.55
C ASP A 321 18.54 -17.96 12.06
N GLY A 322 17.26 -18.21 11.80
CA GLY A 322 16.73 -18.22 10.44
C GLY A 322 17.38 -19.28 9.53
N MET A 323 17.56 -18.91 8.27
CA MET A 323 17.96 -19.81 7.19
C MET A 323 19.44 -19.69 6.82
N VAL A 324 20.16 -18.68 7.35
CA VAL A 324 21.58 -18.42 7.09
C VAL A 324 22.48 -19.63 7.40
N PRO A 325 22.35 -20.32 8.55
CA PRO A 325 23.12 -21.54 8.80
C PRO A 325 22.87 -22.64 7.76
N MET A 326 21.64 -22.73 7.24
CA MET A 326 21.26 -23.71 6.24
C MET A 326 21.79 -23.33 4.85
N LEU A 327 21.75 -22.06 4.47
CA LEU A 327 22.36 -21.53 3.25
C LEU A 327 23.86 -21.79 3.22
N LEU A 328 24.56 -21.46 4.31
CA LEU A 328 26.00 -21.72 4.44
C LEU A 328 26.31 -23.21 4.43
N ALA A 329 25.51 -24.04 5.11
CA ALA A 329 25.65 -25.48 5.04
C ALA A 329 25.55 -25.99 3.60
N ARG A 330 24.53 -25.55 2.84
CA ARG A 330 24.32 -25.96 1.44
C ARG A 330 25.47 -25.53 0.55
N TYR A 331 25.87 -24.26 0.64
CA TYR A 331 26.99 -23.70 -0.11
C TYR A 331 28.26 -24.54 0.09
N VAL A 332 28.63 -24.81 1.34
CA VAL A 332 29.88 -25.53 1.65
C VAL A 332 29.79 -27.02 1.33
N ILE A 333 28.62 -27.65 1.53
CA ILE A 333 28.42 -29.05 1.14
C ILE A 333 28.56 -29.21 -0.37
N ASP A 334 27.95 -28.33 -1.19
CA ASP A 334 28.06 -28.36 -2.66
C ASP A 334 29.50 -28.11 -3.12
N ASP A 335 30.17 -27.08 -2.61
CA ASP A 335 31.55 -26.74 -3.00
C ASP A 335 32.53 -27.90 -2.72
N LEU A 336 32.34 -28.59 -1.58
CA LEU A 336 33.14 -29.72 -1.19
C LEU A 336 32.66 -31.07 -1.74
N SER A 337 31.48 -31.10 -2.39
CA SER A 337 30.79 -32.32 -2.83
C SER A 337 30.60 -33.35 -1.71
N LEU A 338 30.14 -32.90 -0.53
CA LEU A 338 29.86 -33.73 0.65
C LEU A 338 28.40 -34.22 0.66
N ASP A 339 27.98 -34.79 -0.48
CA ASP A 339 26.57 -35.03 -0.80
C ASP A 339 25.97 -36.24 -0.04
N GLU A 340 26.80 -37.05 0.63
CA GLU A 340 26.35 -38.24 1.37
C GLU A 340 26.82 -38.26 2.83
N MET A 341 25.97 -38.78 3.74
CA MET A 341 26.38 -39.01 5.14
C MET A 341 27.67 -39.85 5.27
N ALA A 342 27.95 -40.74 4.31
CA ALA A 342 29.16 -41.56 4.29
C ALA A 342 30.45 -40.73 4.21
N ASP A 343 30.39 -39.52 3.63
CA ASP A 343 31.54 -38.62 3.51
C ASP A 343 31.98 -38.07 4.89
N PHE A 344 31.05 -38.02 5.85
CA PHE A 344 31.29 -37.64 7.23
C PHE A 344 31.72 -38.80 8.13
N LEU A 345 31.79 -40.04 7.62
CA LEU A 345 32.22 -41.22 8.38
C LEU A 345 33.71 -41.57 8.17
N VAL A 346 34.46 -40.73 7.47
CA VAL A 346 35.91 -40.91 7.28
C VAL A 346 36.71 -40.58 8.54
N SER A 347 37.99 -40.94 8.57
CA SER A 347 38.84 -40.61 9.72
C SER A 347 38.99 -39.10 9.87
N GLU A 348 39.07 -38.59 11.09
CA GLU A 348 39.21 -37.15 11.38
C GLU A 348 40.33 -36.48 10.57
N ALA A 349 41.46 -37.17 10.38
CA ALA A 349 42.59 -36.65 9.59
C ALA A 349 42.29 -36.55 8.09
N ASP A 350 41.49 -37.48 7.56
CA ASP A 350 41.04 -37.44 6.18
C ASP A 350 39.97 -36.36 6.00
N PHE A 351 39.05 -36.22 6.96
CA PHE A 351 38.01 -35.19 6.94
C PHE A 351 38.60 -33.77 7.00
N LEU A 352 39.57 -33.52 7.89
CA LEU A 352 40.32 -32.25 7.94
C LEU A 352 41.03 -31.91 6.62
N SER A 353 41.38 -32.92 5.82
CA SER A 353 41.98 -32.69 4.50
C SER A 353 40.93 -32.31 3.45
N LEU A 354 39.67 -32.73 3.60
CA LEU A 354 38.55 -32.35 2.74
C LEU A 354 38.18 -30.88 2.97
N ILE A 355 38.07 -30.45 4.23
CA ILE A 355 37.56 -29.11 4.60
C ILE A 355 38.64 -28.02 4.66
N ALA A 356 39.88 -28.32 4.25
CA ALA A 356 41.04 -27.45 4.51
C ALA A 356 40.96 -26.03 3.91
N GLY A 357 40.08 -25.80 2.92
CA GLY A 357 39.87 -24.51 2.27
C GLY A 357 38.78 -23.63 2.92
N VAL A 358 37.85 -24.23 3.65
CA VAL A 358 36.62 -23.58 4.14
C VAL A 358 36.92 -22.37 5.01
N SER A 359 37.84 -22.50 5.98
CA SER A 359 38.19 -21.43 6.93
C SER A 359 38.80 -20.17 6.29
N SER A 360 39.03 -20.17 4.98
CA SER A 360 39.59 -19.04 4.21
C SER A 360 38.74 -18.65 3.02
N ASP A 361 37.51 -19.15 2.93
CA ASP A 361 36.56 -18.82 1.88
C ASP A 361 35.96 -17.43 2.12
N GLU A 362 36.22 -16.50 1.21
CA GLU A 362 35.75 -15.11 1.32
C GLU A 362 34.24 -14.99 1.08
N ASN A 363 33.60 -15.95 0.39
CA ASN A 363 32.17 -15.89 0.10
C ASN A 363 31.30 -16.25 1.32
N ILE A 364 31.84 -16.99 2.29
CA ILE A 364 31.08 -17.38 3.49
C ILE A 364 30.66 -16.15 4.30
N ALA A 365 31.52 -15.14 4.42
CA ALA A 365 31.19 -13.91 5.13
C ALA A 365 30.14 -13.06 4.36
N GLU A 366 30.18 -13.10 3.03
CA GLU A 366 29.20 -12.40 2.19
C GLU A 366 27.82 -13.04 2.30
N ILE A 367 27.71 -14.37 2.16
CA ILE A 367 26.46 -15.12 2.34
C ILE A 367 25.93 -14.99 3.77
N ALA A 368 26.80 -14.98 4.78
CA ALA A 368 26.41 -14.80 6.17
C ALA A 368 25.80 -13.41 6.46
N SER A 369 26.06 -12.42 5.60
CA SER A 369 25.52 -11.07 5.75
C SER A 369 24.14 -10.88 5.12
N ASP A 370 23.66 -11.88 4.36
CA ASP A 370 22.34 -11.88 3.75
C ASP A 370 21.24 -12.27 4.77
N SER A 371 20.05 -11.69 4.63
CA SER A 371 18.93 -11.89 5.56
C SER A 371 17.71 -12.58 4.93
N THR A 372 17.88 -13.15 3.74
CA THR A 372 16.83 -13.87 3.00
C THR A 372 16.81 -15.36 3.27
N GLU A 373 15.69 -16.01 2.91
CA GLU A 373 15.58 -17.47 2.91
C GLU A 373 16.42 -18.08 1.77
N TYR A 374 16.51 -17.38 0.63
CA TYR A 374 17.28 -17.77 -0.54
C TYR A 374 18.16 -16.63 -1.04
N ASN A 375 19.43 -16.92 -1.29
CA ASN A 375 20.26 -16.11 -2.16
C ASN A 375 20.29 -16.78 -3.54
N VAL A 376 19.83 -16.09 -4.59
CA VAL A 376 19.68 -16.68 -5.93
C VAL A 376 21.00 -17.12 -6.57
N GLU A 377 22.13 -16.60 -6.09
CA GLU A 377 23.45 -17.06 -6.52
C GLU A 377 23.83 -18.40 -5.90
N VAL A 378 23.18 -18.84 -4.81
CA VAL A 378 23.43 -20.13 -4.18
C VAL A 378 22.61 -21.21 -4.89
N LYS A 379 23.25 -22.32 -5.26
CA LYS A 379 22.57 -23.40 -5.98
C LYS A 379 21.53 -24.09 -5.11
N LEU A 380 20.35 -24.30 -5.70
CA LEU A 380 19.34 -25.21 -5.20
C LEU A 380 19.82 -26.66 -5.28
N THR A 381 19.41 -27.47 -4.30
CA THR A 381 19.59 -28.91 -4.36
C THR A 381 18.60 -29.55 -5.36
N ALA A 382 18.88 -30.76 -5.84
CA ALA A 382 18.01 -31.41 -6.83
C ALA A 382 16.56 -31.65 -6.34
N SER A 383 16.34 -31.80 -5.03
CA SER A 383 15.01 -31.89 -4.41
C SER A 383 14.26 -30.55 -4.38
N GLU A 384 14.97 -29.45 -4.54
CA GLU A 384 14.48 -28.08 -4.44
C GLU A 384 14.23 -27.42 -5.78
N TYR A 385 14.69 -28.04 -6.88
CA TYR A 385 14.37 -27.57 -8.22
C TYR A 385 12.87 -27.29 -8.34
N LEU A 386 12.58 -26.11 -8.86
CA LEU A 386 11.24 -25.54 -8.82
C LEU A 386 10.30 -26.34 -9.72
N GLY A 387 10.78 -26.75 -10.90
CA GLY A 387 9.95 -27.43 -11.90
C GLY A 387 8.69 -26.62 -12.22
N ASP A 388 7.55 -27.26 -12.45
CA ASP A 388 6.27 -26.57 -12.71
C ASP A 388 5.45 -26.34 -11.41
N ASP A 389 6.07 -26.46 -10.23
CA ASP A 389 5.37 -26.34 -8.96
C ASP A 389 5.20 -24.88 -8.56
N ASN A 390 3.99 -24.36 -8.77
CA ASN A 390 3.64 -22.97 -8.49
C ASN A 390 3.92 -22.56 -7.04
N GLN A 391 3.73 -23.45 -6.07
CA GLN A 391 3.93 -23.11 -4.66
C GLN A 391 5.42 -22.97 -4.35
N LYS A 392 6.25 -23.90 -4.85
CA LYS A 392 7.71 -23.81 -4.69
C LYS A 392 8.29 -22.56 -5.33
N ARG A 393 7.83 -22.22 -6.53
CA ARG A 393 8.27 -21.01 -7.26
C ARG A 393 7.96 -19.74 -6.49
N LEU A 394 6.75 -19.67 -5.94
CA LEU A 394 6.29 -18.53 -5.15
C LEU A 394 7.08 -18.40 -3.84
N GLU A 395 7.25 -19.51 -3.10
CA GLU A 395 8.04 -19.55 -1.86
C GLU A 395 9.50 -19.17 -2.12
N TYR A 396 10.10 -19.68 -3.20
CA TYR A 396 11.47 -19.35 -3.59
C TYR A 396 11.62 -17.87 -3.91
N TYR A 397 10.75 -17.31 -4.76
CA TYR A 397 10.83 -15.90 -5.15
C TYR A 397 10.65 -14.97 -3.95
N TYR A 398 9.54 -15.07 -3.21
CA TYR A 398 9.28 -14.13 -2.11
C TYR A 398 10.21 -14.30 -0.92
N GLY A 399 10.81 -15.50 -0.76
CA GLY A 399 11.87 -15.76 0.20
C GLY A 399 13.27 -15.36 -0.27
N SER A 400 13.45 -14.95 -1.53
CA SER A 400 14.76 -14.64 -2.11
C SER A 400 15.18 -13.18 -2.00
N ASP A 401 16.48 -12.92 -2.22
CA ASP A 401 17.11 -11.60 -2.29
C ASP A 401 16.66 -10.76 -3.49
N VAL A 402 16.04 -11.36 -4.51
CA VAL A 402 15.48 -10.66 -5.69
C VAL A 402 13.97 -10.40 -5.59
N SER A 403 13.35 -10.70 -4.43
CA SER A 403 11.96 -10.33 -4.17
C SER A 403 11.82 -8.81 -4.10
N HIS A 404 10.95 -8.22 -4.92
CA HIS A 404 10.68 -6.78 -4.86
C HIS A 404 10.18 -6.33 -3.46
N LEU A 405 9.53 -7.22 -2.70
CA LEU A 405 9.10 -6.95 -1.32
C LEU A 405 10.28 -6.92 -0.35
N TYR A 406 11.25 -7.81 -0.55
CA TYR A 406 12.48 -7.80 0.25
C TYR A 406 13.31 -6.56 -0.06
N GLU A 407 13.53 -6.26 -1.34
CA GLU A 407 14.25 -5.06 -1.77
C GLU A 407 13.61 -3.79 -1.21
N ALA A 408 12.27 -3.67 -1.28
CA ALA A 408 11.52 -2.57 -0.69
C ALA A 408 11.77 -2.41 0.82
N ALA A 409 11.80 -3.52 1.57
CA ALA A 409 12.11 -3.50 3.00
C ALA A 409 13.57 -3.06 3.27
N GLN A 410 14.51 -3.43 2.40
CA GLN A 410 15.92 -3.05 2.53
C GLN A 410 16.16 -1.54 2.30
N VAL A 411 15.34 -0.87 1.48
CA VAL A 411 15.46 0.58 1.19
C VAL A 411 15.54 1.43 2.47
N VAL A 412 14.82 1.04 3.53
CA VAL A 412 14.75 1.80 4.79
C VAL A 412 15.42 1.12 5.99
N ARG A 413 16.08 -0.03 5.82
CA ARG A 413 16.70 -0.78 6.93
C ARG A 413 17.64 0.06 7.80
N HIS A 414 18.28 1.08 7.21
CA HIS A 414 19.19 1.99 7.92
C HIS A 414 18.59 3.36 8.26
N VAL A 415 17.31 3.58 7.96
CA VAL A 415 16.58 4.81 8.28
C VAL A 415 16.12 4.74 9.73
N ARG A 416 16.66 5.63 10.56
CA ARG A 416 16.36 5.71 12.01
C ARG A 416 15.13 6.57 12.33
N ASP A 417 14.31 6.85 11.33
CA ASP A 417 13.08 7.61 11.48
C ASP A 417 11.92 6.63 11.53
N ASP A 418 11.34 6.46 12.73
CA ASP A 418 10.27 5.49 12.96
C ASP A 418 9.03 5.79 12.13
N GLU A 419 8.76 7.06 11.80
CA GLU A 419 7.61 7.44 10.97
C GLU A 419 7.81 6.95 9.54
N VAL A 420 9.03 7.10 9.00
CA VAL A 420 9.40 6.64 7.65
C VAL A 420 9.45 5.11 7.60
N ASN A 421 10.04 4.47 8.62
CA ASN A 421 10.13 3.02 8.68
C ASN A 421 8.75 2.37 8.78
N ASP A 422 7.90 2.83 9.71
CA ASP A 422 6.52 2.34 9.85
C ASP A 422 5.72 2.52 8.55
N GLN A 423 5.87 3.66 7.89
CA GLN A 423 5.18 3.92 6.65
C GLN A 423 5.60 2.96 5.55
N VAL A 424 6.91 2.73 5.37
CA VAL A 424 7.41 1.77 4.37
C VAL A 424 7.00 0.34 4.72
N MET A 425 7.09 -0.07 5.97
CA MET A 425 6.65 -1.42 6.35
C MET A 425 5.15 -1.64 6.14
N VAL A 426 4.33 -0.58 6.24
CA VAL A 426 2.90 -0.65 5.83
C VAL A 426 2.73 -0.79 4.31
N GLU A 427 3.62 -0.23 3.49
CA GLU A 427 3.62 -0.44 2.04
C GLU A 427 4.10 -1.86 1.66
N VAL A 428 5.20 -2.33 2.26
CA VAL A 428 5.71 -3.72 2.08
C VAL A 428 4.63 -4.73 2.48
N LEU A 429 3.95 -4.48 3.60
CA LEU A 429 2.79 -5.26 4.01
C LEU A 429 1.68 -5.26 2.95
N SER A 430 1.40 -4.10 2.35
CA SER A 430 0.36 -4.00 1.33
C SER A 430 0.74 -4.81 0.10
N GLY A 431 1.98 -4.71 -0.36
CA GLY A 431 2.51 -5.54 -1.45
C GLY A 431 2.48 -7.04 -1.13
N THR A 432 2.82 -7.40 0.11
CA THR A 432 2.74 -8.79 0.61
C THR A 432 1.28 -9.29 0.59
N ALA A 433 0.32 -8.47 1.00
CA ALA A 433 -1.09 -8.81 0.93
C ALA A 433 -1.60 -8.88 -0.52
N ASP A 434 -1.08 -8.04 -1.42
CA ASP A 434 -1.39 -8.03 -2.85
C ASP A 434 -0.84 -9.26 -3.57
N ALA A 435 0.27 -9.82 -3.09
CA ALA A 435 0.78 -11.13 -3.49
C ALA A 435 -0.04 -12.32 -2.95
N GLY A 436 -1.09 -12.06 -2.16
CA GLY A 436 -1.92 -13.07 -1.52
C GLY A 436 -1.31 -13.75 -0.29
N LEU A 437 -0.17 -13.23 0.21
CA LEU A 437 0.55 -13.73 1.38
C LEU A 437 -0.01 -13.12 2.69
N PHE A 438 -1.28 -13.41 2.99
CA PHE A 438 -1.98 -12.73 4.10
C PHE A 438 -1.42 -13.02 5.49
N ASN A 439 -0.79 -14.17 5.72
CA ASN A 439 -0.15 -14.49 7.00
C ASN A 439 1.14 -13.69 7.18
N ASP A 440 1.98 -13.65 6.14
CA ASP A 440 3.24 -12.89 6.18
C ASP A 440 2.94 -11.39 6.33
N ALA A 441 1.93 -10.88 5.62
CA ALA A 441 1.44 -9.50 5.78
C ALA A 441 0.95 -9.23 7.21
N LYS A 442 0.28 -10.19 7.84
CA LYS A 442 -0.17 -10.09 9.24
C LYS A 442 1.01 -10.02 10.19
N ASP A 443 2.05 -10.82 9.95
CA ASP A 443 3.25 -10.85 10.76
C ASP A 443 4.00 -9.52 10.67
N ILE A 444 4.14 -8.95 9.46
CA ILE A 444 4.71 -7.61 9.27
C ILE A 444 4.01 -6.54 10.14
N VAL A 445 2.67 -6.52 10.26
CA VAL A 445 1.98 -5.56 11.16
C VAL A 445 2.43 -5.74 12.62
N LEU A 446 2.62 -6.99 13.02
CA LEU A 446 2.85 -7.38 14.41
C LEU A 446 4.31 -7.09 14.81
N THR A 447 5.25 -7.37 13.92
CA THR A 447 6.69 -7.40 14.21
C THR A 447 7.43 -6.17 13.68
N ASN A 448 6.98 -5.59 12.57
CA ASN A 448 7.69 -4.52 11.85
C ASN A 448 6.89 -3.22 11.71
N VAL A 449 5.74 -3.11 12.37
CA VAL A 449 5.03 -1.83 12.49
C VAL A 449 4.87 -1.50 13.97
N TRP A 450 5.34 -0.35 14.43
CA TRP A 450 5.49 0.01 15.83
C TRP A 450 4.40 0.98 16.29
N GLN A 451 4.21 2.10 15.60
CA GLN A 451 3.27 3.12 16.05
C GLN A 451 1.81 2.68 15.86
N SER A 452 0.96 2.98 16.85
CA SER A 452 -0.45 2.54 16.82
C SER A 452 -1.26 3.11 15.66
N GLU A 453 -0.91 4.30 15.15
CA GLU A 453 -1.59 4.88 13.98
C GLU A 453 -1.29 4.06 12.72
N TYR A 454 -0.02 3.72 12.48
CA TYR A 454 0.42 2.88 11.36
C TYR A 454 -0.03 1.42 11.51
N ARG A 455 -0.02 0.84 12.72
CA ARG A 455 -0.65 -0.49 12.95
C ARG A 455 -2.12 -0.48 12.56
N GLY A 456 -2.86 0.57 12.93
CA GLY A 456 -4.25 0.74 12.53
C GLY A 456 -4.40 0.78 11.01
N ASP A 457 -3.48 1.43 10.30
CA ASP A 457 -3.47 1.49 8.85
C ASP A 457 -3.10 0.15 8.19
N GLY A 458 -2.05 -0.52 8.65
CA GLY A 458 -1.64 -1.85 8.18
C GLY A 458 -2.77 -2.87 8.29
N TRP A 459 -3.43 -2.97 9.44
CA TRP A 459 -4.60 -3.84 9.61
C TRP A 459 -5.76 -3.46 8.68
N ARG A 460 -5.99 -2.17 8.45
CA ARG A 460 -7.05 -1.70 7.54
C ARG A 460 -6.73 -2.06 6.09
N ARG A 461 -5.48 -1.89 5.64
CA ARG A 461 -5.03 -2.24 4.29
C ARG A 461 -5.11 -3.75 4.05
N LEU A 462 -4.61 -4.56 4.99
CA LEU A 462 -4.75 -6.01 4.96
C LEU A 462 -6.23 -6.43 4.82
N ALA A 463 -7.13 -5.82 5.60
CA ALA A 463 -8.55 -6.11 5.51
C ALA A 463 -9.15 -5.80 4.12
N LEU A 464 -8.71 -4.71 3.47
CA LEU A 464 -9.22 -4.34 2.15
C LEU A 464 -8.84 -5.38 1.10
N ARG A 465 -7.59 -5.87 1.11
CA ARG A 465 -7.14 -6.92 0.18
C ARG A 465 -7.82 -8.26 0.47
N GLN A 466 -8.00 -8.61 1.74
CA GLN A 466 -8.82 -9.76 2.14
C GLN A 466 -10.27 -9.67 1.61
N ILE A 467 -10.89 -8.48 1.64
CA ILE A 467 -12.25 -8.27 1.08
C ILE A 467 -12.25 -8.49 -0.44
N GLU A 468 -11.27 -7.94 -1.16
CA GLU A 468 -11.17 -8.04 -2.61
C GLU A 468 -11.07 -9.50 -3.08
N HIS A 469 -10.39 -10.35 -2.32
CA HIS A 469 -10.27 -11.78 -2.59
C HIS A 469 -11.33 -12.67 -1.88
N GLY A 470 -12.32 -12.08 -1.22
CA GLY A 470 -13.45 -12.81 -0.62
C GLY A 470 -13.19 -13.46 0.74
N TYR A 471 -12.07 -13.14 1.41
CA TYR A 471 -11.72 -13.57 2.77
C TYR A 471 -12.41 -12.69 3.83
N THR A 472 -13.74 -12.62 3.75
CA THR A 472 -14.54 -11.67 4.55
C THR A 472 -14.41 -11.88 6.06
N ALA A 473 -14.24 -13.12 6.53
CA ALA A 473 -14.10 -13.40 7.97
C ALA A 473 -12.81 -12.82 8.54
N ASP A 474 -11.69 -13.05 7.84
CA ASP A 474 -10.37 -12.54 8.23
C ASP A 474 -10.33 -11.02 8.09
N ALA A 475 -10.97 -10.48 7.05
CA ALA A 475 -11.13 -9.04 6.89
C ALA A 475 -11.87 -8.38 8.06
N LEU A 476 -12.92 -9.01 8.60
CA LEU A 476 -13.62 -8.49 9.76
C LEU A 476 -12.74 -8.50 11.01
N GLU A 477 -11.92 -9.54 11.21
CA GLU A 477 -10.94 -9.57 12.30
C GLU A 477 -9.90 -8.45 12.16
N SER A 478 -9.36 -8.27 10.95
CA SER A 478 -8.41 -7.20 10.63
C SER A 478 -9.04 -5.81 10.84
N LEU A 479 -10.30 -5.61 10.44
CA LEU A 479 -11.04 -4.36 10.69
C LEU A 479 -11.29 -4.10 12.18
N ASP A 480 -11.59 -5.13 12.96
CA ASP A 480 -11.75 -5.01 14.41
C ASP A 480 -10.44 -4.56 15.07
N LYS A 481 -9.29 -5.10 14.64
CA LYS A 481 -7.96 -4.67 15.10
C LYS A 481 -7.66 -3.24 14.68
N ALA A 482 -7.91 -2.89 13.42
CA ALA A 482 -7.71 -1.53 12.91
C ALA A 482 -8.57 -0.51 13.70
N TYR A 483 -9.84 -0.82 13.92
CA TYR A 483 -10.75 0.02 14.70
C TYR A 483 -10.28 0.16 16.16
N TYR A 484 -9.78 -0.91 16.76
CA TYR A 484 -9.18 -0.88 18.10
C TYR A 484 -8.00 0.10 18.18
N TYR A 485 -7.04 0.01 17.26
CA TYR A 485 -5.86 0.89 17.27
C TYR A 485 -6.22 2.36 17.02
N TYR A 486 -7.11 2.65 16.07
CA TYR A 486 -7.53 4.05 15.86
C TYR A 486 -8.28 4.63 17.05
N LYS A 487 -9.15 3.86 17.72
CA LYS A 487 -9.79 4.31 18.97
C LYS A 487 -8.77 4.55 20.08
N ARG A 488 -7.73 3.72 20.17
CA ARG A 488 -6.65 3.90 21.14
C ARG A 488 -5.93 5.23 20.91
N VAL A 489 -5.59 5.55 19.66
CA VAL A 489 -4.99 6.84 19.27
C VAL A 489 -5.89 8.01 19.69
N ILE A 490 -7.19 7.93 19.38
CA ILE A 490 -8.18 8.96 19.75
C ILE A 490 -8.28 9.12 21.28
N ASN A 491 -8.34 8.01 22.01
CA ASN A 491 -8.47 8.03 23.47
C ASN A 491 -7.20 8.60 24.15
N ALA A 492 -6.01 8.29 23.62
CA ALA A 492 -4.74 8.80 24.12
C ALA A 492 -4.60 10.31 23.89
N LYS A 493 -5.02 10.81 22.71
CA LYS A 493 -5.11 12.25 22.43
C LYS A 493 -6.15 12.94 23.32
N GLY A 494 -7.22 12.23 23.66
CA GLY A 494 -8.37 12.73 24.41
C GLY A 494 -9.37 13.45 23.51
N GLU A 495 -10.66 13.37 23.86
CA GLU A 495 -11.79 13.85 23.04
C GLU A 495 -11.69 15.31 22.58
N SER A 496 -10.98 16.17 23.33
CA SER A 496 -10.78 17.59 22.98
C SER A 496 -9.73 17.84 21.91
N ASN A 497 -8.89 16.86 21.60
CA ASN A 497 -7.75 16.98 20.68
C ASN A 497 -7.93 16.16 19.40
N ILE A 498 -9.17 15.76 19.09
CA ILE A 498 -9.50 15.01 17.89
C ILE A 498 -9.24 15.86 16.65
N GLY A 499 -8.51 15.27 15.70
CA GLY A 499 -8.10 15.91 14.47
C GLY A 499 -8.77 15.32 13.22
N ASN A 500 -8.40 15.90 12.09
CA ASN A 500 -8.90 15.48 10.78
C ASN A 500 -8.44 14.07 10.37
N SER A 501 -7.25 13.62 10.77
CA SER A 501 -6.76 12.27 10.48
C SER A 501 -7.61 11.22 11.20
N ASP A 502 -7.93 11.45 12.48
CA ASP A 502 -8.75 10.54 13.28
C ASP A 502 -10.11 10.25 12.63
N THR A 503 -10.81 11.29 12.16
CA THR A 503 -12.11 11.11 11.50
C THR A 503 -12.00 10.56 10.09
N THR A 504 -10.86 10.73 9.41
CA THR A 504 -10.54 10.07 8.13
C THR A 504 -10.37 8.56 8.33
N ASN A 505 -9.58 8.18 9.33
CA ASN A 505 -9.31 6.78 9.66
C ASN A 505 -10.61 6.04 10.02
N LEU A 506 -11.46 6.66 10.86
CA LEU A 506 -12.78 6.11 11.20
C LEU A 506 -13.70 5.98 9.98
N GLN A 507 -13.68 6.93 9.04
CA GLN A 507 -14.42 6.79 7.80
C GLN A 507 -13.90 5.61 6.95
N GLY A 508 -12.58 5.41 6.91
CA GLY A 508 -11.95 4.25 6.28
C GLY A 508 -12.46 2.92 6.86
N ILE A 509 -12.52 2.82 8.18
CA ILE A 509 -13.07 1.63 8.88
C ILE A 509 -14.56 1.44 8.57
N CYS A 510 -15.37 2.50 8.63
CA CYS A 510 -16.79 2.44 8.27
C CYS A 510 -16.98 1.90 6.84
N ASN A 511 -16.16 2.36 5.89
CA ASN A 511 -16.16 1.85 4.52
C ASN A 511 -15.69 0.40 4.42
N GLY A 512 -14.70 0.00 5.22
CA GLY A 512 -14.21 -1.38 5.29
C GLY A 512 -15.28 -2.36 5.73
N TYR A 513 -15.94 -2.12 6.86
CA TYR A 513 -17.04 -2.98 7.34
C TYR A 513 -18.18 -3.07 6.31
N ARG A 514 -18.55 -1.94 5.71
CA ARG A 514 -19.57 -1.89 4.65
C ARG A 514 -19.17 -2.76 3.44
N LYS A 515 -17.94 -2.63 2.95
CA LYS A 515 -17.42 -3.47 1.84
C LYS A 515 -17.37 -4.95 2.21
N ALA A 516 -17.07 -5.29 3.46
CA ALA A 516 -17.16 -6.65 4.01
C ALA A 516 -18.60 -7.14 4.21
N GLY A 517 -19.61 -6.30 3.98
CA GLY A 517 -21.03 -6.65 4.12
C GLY A 517 -21.59 -6.51 5.54
N ASP A 518 -20.82 -5.99 6.51
CA ASP A 518 -21.26 -5.73 7.88
C ASP A 518 -21.72 -4.27 8.05
N ASN A 519 -22.94 -3.99 7.59
CA ASN A 519 -23.55 -2.68 7.74
C ASN A 519 -23.82 -2.30 9.20
N ASP A 520 -23.99 -3.26 10.11
CA ASP A 520 -24.25 -2.98 11.53
C ASP A 520 -22.98 -2.45 12.21
N ALA A 521 -21.83 -3.07 11.95
CA ALA A 521 -20.53 -2.57 12.41
C ALA A 521 -20.20 -1.20 11.79
N ALA A 522 -20.46 -1.01 10.49
CA ALA A 522 -20.28 0.28 9.82
C ALA A 522 -21.11 1.40 10.49
N LEU A 523 -22.37 1.11 10.86
CA LEU A 523 -23.22 2.04 11.61
C LEU A 523 -22.70 2.28 13.03
N GLY A 524 -22.15 1.26 13.70
CA GLY A 524 -21.51 1.40 15.01
C GLY A 524 -20.32 2.37 14.99
N VAL A 525 -19.55 2.39 13.90
CA VAL A 525 -18.47 3.37 13.70
C VAL A 525 -19.05 4.78 13.54
N LEU A 526 -20.12 4.96 12.77
CA LEU A 526 -20.80 6.26 12.61
C LEU A 526 -21.40 6.76 13.93
N ASP A 527 -21.98 5.87 14.74
CA ASP A 527 -22.47 6.20 16.07
C ASP A 527 -21.34 6.72 16.97
N TYR A 528 -20.17 6.06 16.94
CA TYR A 528 -18.99 6.54 17.66
C TYR A 528 -18.51 7.90 17.13
N MET A 529 -18.42 8.07 15.80
CA MET A 529 -18.08 9.35 15.18
C MET A 529 -19.04 10.47 15.61
N GLU A 530 -20.34 10.20 15.73
CA GLU A 530 -21.32 11.19 16.18
C GLU A 530 -21.04 11.66 17.62
N THR A 531 -20.59 10.76 18.51
CA THR A 531 -20.24 11.15 19.90
C THR A 531 -19.08 12.14 19.97
N ILE A 532 -18.13 12.04 19.05
CA ILE A 532 -16.93 12.89 19.02
C ILE A 532 -17.04 14.08 18.06
N ALA A 533 -17.98 14.05 17.11
CA ALA A 533 -18.14 15.07 16.07
C ALA A 533 -18.40 16.48 16.64
N GLN A 534 -18.98 16.58 17.83
CA GLN A 534 -19.21 17.87 18.50
C GLN A 534 -17.94 18.55 19.01
N ASN A 535 -16.86 17.79 19.22
CA ASN A 535 -15.60 18.34 19.74
C ASN A 535 -14.79 19.02 18.63
N GLU A 536 -14.67 18.38 17.47
CA GLU A 536 -14.03 18.99 16.29
C GLU A 536 -14.98 20.01 15.63
N ASN A 537 -16.26 19.65 15.52
CA ASN A 537 -17.35 20.45 14.94
C ASN A 537 -16.97 21.18 13.64
N THR A 538 -16.39 20.43 12.69
CA THR A 538 -15.99 20.94 11.37
C THR A 538 -16.95 20.44 10.28
N ILE A 539 -17.03 21.19 9.17
CA ILE A 539 -17.80 20.77 8.00
C ILE A 539 -17.32 19.42 7.43
N THR A 540 -16.03 19.12 7.59
CA THR A 540 -15.39 17.91 7.06
C THR A 540 -15.85 16.68 7.83
N THR A 541 -15.84 16.74 9.16
CA THR A 541 -16.22 15.61 10.01
C THR A 541 -17.69 15.25 9.87
N TRP A 542 -18.59 16.24 9.86
CA TRP A 542 -19.98 15.98 9.53
C TRP A 542 -20.12 15.43 8.09
N GLY A 543 -19.30 15.94 7.15
CA GLY A 543 -19.14 15.42 5.79
C GLY A 543 -18.89 13.92 5.73
N ARG A 544 -17.88 13.45 6.47
CA ARG A 544 -17.49 12.04 6.49
C ARG A 544 -18.61 11.12 6.97
N MET A 545 -19.32 11.54 8.03
CA MET A 545 -20.47 10.78 8.55
C MET A 545 -21.63 10.75 7.55
N ALA A 546 -21.92 11.87 6.89
CA ALA A 546 -22.95 11.95 5.87
C ALA A 546 -22.65 11.03 4.67
N VAL A 547 -21.39 11.00 4.23
CA VAL A 547 -20.93 10.07 3.17
C VAL A 547 -21.09 8.62 3.60
N GLY A 548 -20.69 8.27 4.83
CA GLY A 548 -20.84 6.90 5.35
C GLY A 548 -22.31 6.46 5.40
N ALA A 549 -23.20 7.28 5.98
CA ALA A 549 -24.63 6.99 6.03
C ALA A 549 -25.26 6.90 4.63
N ARG A 550 -24.88 7.79 3.71
CA ARG A 550 -25.33 7.74 2.32
C ARG A 550 -24.95 6.42 1.65
N ASN A 551 -23.69 6.00 1.76
CA ASN A 551 -23.21 4.79 1.10
C ASN A 551 -23.90 3.53 1.65
N VAL A 552 -24.10 3.43 2.98
CA VAL A 552 -24.88 2.34 3.59
C VAL A 552 -26.34 2.34 3.07
N ALA A 553 -26.96 3.52 2.93
CA ALA A 553 -28.30 3.62 2.36
C ALA A 553 -28.34 3.17 0.89
N ILE A 554 -27.32 3.51 0.09
CA ILE A 554 -27.20 3.08 -1.31
C ILE A 554 -27.13 1.56 -1.40
N ASP A 555 -26.26 0.90 -0.61
CA ASP A 555 -26.13 -0.56 -0.61
C ASP A 555 -27.48 -1.25 -0.30
N MET A 556 -28.24 -0.70 0.66
CA MET A 556 -29.58 -1.18 0.98
C MET A 556 -30.58 -0.96 -0.17
N ILE A 557 -30.52 0.18 -0.86
CA ILE A 557 -31.37 0.47 -2.04
C ILE A 557 -31.06 -0.49 -3.19
N GLU A 558 -29.78 -0.77 -3.43
CA GLU A 558 -29.31 -1.72 -4.46
C GLU A 558 -29.74 -3.15 -4.17
N ALA A 559 -29.72 -3.55 -2.89
CA ALA A 559 -30.28 -4.81 -2.43
C ALA A 559 -31.82 -4.87 -2.50
N GLY A 560 -32.48 -3.72 -2.75
CA GLY A 560 -33.94 -3.60 -2.77
C GLY A 560 -34.59 -3.53 -1.38
N ASP A 561 -33.79 -3.35 -0.33
CA ASP A 561 -34.26 -3.17 1.05
C ASP A 561 -34.54 -1.69 1.36
N TYR A 562 -35.58 -1.16 0.71
CA TYR A 562 -36.03 0.21 0.93
C TYR A 562 -36.53 0.46 2.37
N GLY A 563 -36.89 -0.61 3.09
CA GLY A 563 -37.36 -0.53 4.47
C GLY A 563 -36.24 -0.15 5.43
N SER A 564 -35.09 -0.79 5.30
CA SER A 564 -33.88 -0.50 6.09
C SER A 564 -33.13 0.73 5.58
N ALA A 565 -33.18 1.04 4.27
CA ALA A 565 -32.56 2.25 3.73
C ALA A 565 -33.19 3.52 4.32
N ARG A 566 -34.52 3.54 4.49
CA ARG A 566 -35.25 4.73 4.94
C ARG A 566 -34.75 5.33 6.26
N PRO A 567 -34.59 4.59 7.38
CA PRO A 567 -34.07 5.17 8.62
C PRO A 567 -32.64 5.70 8.47
N ILE A 568 -31.80 5.10 7.62
CA ILE A 568 -30.45 5.61 7.37
C ILE A 568 -30.49 6.94 6.61
N ILE A 569 -31.39 7.09 5.62
CA ILE A 569 -31.64 8.37 4.93
C ILE A 569 -32.19 9.42 5.92
N GLU A 570 -32.98 9.00 6.91
CA GLU A 570 -33.44 9.89 7.99
C GLU A 570 -32.28 10.34 8.90
N THR A 571 -31.34 9.45 9.23
CA THR A 571 -30.10 9.77 9.95
C THR A 571 -29.24 10.76 9.16
N LEU A 572 -29.02 10.51 7.86
CA LEU A 572 -28.32 11.43 6.97
C LEU A 572 -28.96 12.83 6.99
N TYR A 573 -30.29 12.90 6.87
CA TYR A 573 -31.02 14.17 6.98
C TYR A 573 -30.82 14.83 8.35
N GLY A 574 -30.78 14.03 9.42
CA GLY A 574 -30.46 14.49 10.78
C GLY A 574 -29.08 15.15 10.86
N TYR A 575 -28.05 14.54 10.29
CA TYR A 575 -26.70 15.11 10.24
C TYR A 575 -26.68 16.48 9.57
N THR A 576 -27.45 16.69 8.48
CA THR A 576 -27.52 18.00 7.80
C THR A 576 -27.96 19.15 8.72
N GLN A 577 -28.68 18.86 9.81
CA GLN A 577 -29.14 19.88 10.76
C GLN A 577 -28.02 20.37 11.70
N ASN A 578 -26.99 19.55 11.90
CA ASN A 578 -25.91 19.79 12.86
C ASN A 578 -24.65 20.42 12.24
N TYR A 579 -24.51 20.43 10.91
CA TYR A 579 -23.32 21.00 10.24
C TYR A 579 -23.02 22.44 10.68
N PRO A 580 -21.78 22.78 11.05
CA PRO A 580 -21.39 24.17 11.21
C PRO A 580 -21.49 24.94 9.87
N PRO A 581 -21.56 26.28 9.90
CA PRO A 581 -21.45 27.06 8.68
C PRO A 581 -20.06 26.86 8.04
N ASN A 582 -20.02 26.86 6.71
CA ASN A 582 -18.79 27.11 5.98
C ASN A 582 -18.29 28.52 6.30
N GLU A 583 -17.00 28.67 6.60
CA GLU A 583 -16.38 29.97 6.84
C GLU A 583 -15.27 30.24 5.82
N LYS A 584 -15.34 31.37 5.12
CA LYS A 584 -14.28 31.83 4.20
C LYS A 584 -14.16 33.34 4.23
N SER A 585 -12.95 33.86 4.46
CA SER A 585 -12.67 35.30 4.55
C SER A 585 -13.57 36.04 5.58
N GLY A 586 -13.87 35.39 6.71
CA GLY A 586 -14.76 35.91 7.75
C GLY A 586 -16.23 35.99 7.36
N LYS A 587 -16.63 35.29 6.28
CA LYS A 587 -18.02 35.14 5.83
C LYS A 587 -18.52 33.75 6.11
N GLN A 588 -19.75 33.67 6.63
CA GLN A 588 -20.39 32.40 6.98
C GLN A 588 -21.62 32.10 6.10
N TYR A 589 -21.74 30.84 5.66
CA TYR A 589 -22.85 30.33 4.83
C TYR A 589 -22.98 28.80 4.97
N TYR A 590 -24.09 28.19 4.52
CA TYR A 590 -24.31 26.74 4.66
C TYR A 590 -24.29 25.99 3.31
N LYS A 591 -23.14 25.97 2.63
CA LYS A 591 -22.98 25.24 1.37
C LYS A 591 -23.05 23.72 1.58
N ALA A 592 -22.36 23.20 2.59
CA ALA A 592 -22.34 21.76 2.87
C ALA A 592 -23.74 21.22 3.24
N ARG A 593 -24.53 21.96 4.01
CA ARG A 593 -25.91 21.55 4.36
C ARG A 593 -26.79 21.38 3.12
N VAL A 594 -26.77 22.36 2.21
CA VAL A 594 -27.60 22.30 1.00
C VAL A 594 -27.16 21.15 0.09
N TYR A 595 -25.86 20.90 -0.02
CA TYR A 595 -25.33 19.74 -0.75
C TYR A 595 -25.90 18.41 -0.23
N TYR A 596 -25.73 18.13 1.06
CA TYR A 596 -26.24 16.87 1.63
C TYR A 596 -27.77 16.80 1.70
N MET A 597 -28.47 17.94 1.75
CA MET A 597 -29.92 17.96 1.54
C MET A 597 -30.31 17.57 0.11
N SER A 598 -29.57 18.02 -0.92
CA SER A 598 -29.83 17.58 -2.29
C SER A 598 -29.60 16.08 -2.48
N GLU A 599 -28.52 15.53 -1.92
CA GLU A 599 -28.24 14.09 -1.92
C GLU A 599 -29.35 13.31 -1.19
N THR A 600 -29.81 13.83 -0.04
CA THR A 600 -30.91 13.22 0.72
C THR A 600 -32.20 13.19 -0.11
N ALA A 601 -32.52 14.26 -0.83
CA ALA A 601 -33.69 14.32 -1.70
C ALA A 601 -33.60 13.30 -2.85
N GLU A 602 -32.41 13.10 -3.40
CA GLU A 602 -32.16 12.09 -4.43
C GLU A 602 -32.38 10.67 -3.90
N LEU A 603 -31.85 10.33 -2.72
CA LEU A 603 -32.09 9.01 -2.09
C LEU A 603 -33.58 8.77 -1.82
N TYR A 604 -34.31 9.79 -1.35
CA TYR A 604 -35.77 9.68 -1.18
C TYR A 604 -36.48 9.47 -2.52
N ALA A 605 -36.04 10.12 -3.60
CA ALA A 605 -36.58 9.90 -4.93
C ALA A 605 -36.32 8.47 -5.42
N ALA A 606 -35.12 7.93 -5.16
CA ALA A 606 -34.73 6.57 -5.51
C ALA A 606 -35.62 5.49 -4.85
N ILE A 607 -36.03 5.69 -3.59
CA ILE A 607 -36.97 4.80 -2.90
C ILE A 607 -38.46 5.14 -3.13
N GLY A 608 -38.76 6.19 -3.91
CA GLY A 608 -40.11 6.62 -4.26
C GLY A 608 -40.88 7.36 -3.15
N ASP A 609 -40.19 7.96 -2.18
CA ASP A 609 -40.81 8.74 -1.10
C ASP A 609 -41.00 10.21 -1.52
N ALA A 610 -41.96 10.44 -2.43
CA ALA A 610 -42.20 11.75 -3.04
C ALA A 610 -42.52 12.86 -2.01
N ASP A 611 -43.15 12.52 -0.89
CA ASP A 611 -43.47 13.49 0.17
C ASP A 611 -42.19 13.99 0.87
N LYS A 612 -41.24 13.08 1.12
CA LYS A 612 -39.94 13.45 1.72
C LYS A 612 -39.06 14.22 0.75
N VAL A 613 -39.05 13.90 -0.54
CA VAL A 613 -38.35 14.70 -1.56
C VAL A 613 -38.79 16.15 -1.50
N LEU A 614 -40.10 16.39 -1.58
CA LEU A 614 -40.67 17.73 -1.53
C LEU A 614 -40.35 18.44 -0.20
N ALA A 615 -40.40 17.71 0.93
CA ALA A 615 -40.10 18.28 2.23
C ALA A 615 -38.64 18.73 2.36
N VAL A 616 -37.68 17.91 1.92
CA VAL A 616 -36.24 18.21 2.00
C VAL A 616 -35.87 19.35 1.06
N VAL A 617 -36.36 19.34 -0.19
CA VAL A 617 -36.08 20.42 -1.14
C VAL A 617 -36.66 21.76 -0.65
N ASN A 618 -37.86 21.76 -0.07
CA ASN A 618 -38.42 22.96 0.55
C ASN A 618 -37.59 23.45 1.75
N ALA A 619 -37.03 22.54 2.55
CA ALA A 619 -36.14 22.90 3.65
C ALA A 619 -34.82 23.52 3.14
N ALA A 620 -34.24 22.96 2.07
CA ALA A 620 -33.06 23.51 1.42
C ALA A 620 -33.32 24.91 0.84
N GLU A 621 -34.43 25.10 0.14
CA GLU A 621 -34.82 26.41 -0.40
C GLU A 621 -35.12 27.44 0.71
N ALA A 622 -35.73 27.01 1.82
CA ALA A 622 -35.93 27.88 2.98
C ALA A 622 -34.60 28.33 3.59
N LEU A 623 -33.62 27.42 3.73
CA LEU A 623 -32.28 27.73 4.21
C LEU A 623 -31.54 28.68 3.26
N ARG A 624 -31.66 28.47 1.95
CA ARG A 624 -31.07 29.35 0.94
C ARG A 624 -31.68 30.75 0.98
N ALA A 625 -32.99 30.85 1.13
CA ALA A 625 -33.71 32.13 1.18
C ALA A 625 -33.41 32.93 2.45
N ASN A 626 -33.22 32.24 3.59
CA ASN A 626 -32.83 32.84 4.85
C ASN A 626 -32.07 31.84 5.72
N ASP A 627 -30.75 31.99 5.80
CA ASP A 627 -29.89 31.06 6.54
C ASP A 627 -29.77 31.41 8.03
N GLY A 628 -30.37 32.52 8.46
CA GLY A 628 -30.32 32.99 9.84
C GLY A 628 -28.96 33.54 10.26
N ILE A 629 -28.01 33.66 9.33
CA ILE A 629 -26.69 34.25 9.55
C ILE A 629 -26.51 35.45 8.61
N GLU A 630 -25.64 35.37 7.60
CA GLU A 630 -25.35 36.47 6.68
C GLU A 630 -26.20 36.45 5.40
N ASN A 631 -27.06 35.44 5.20
CA ASN A 631 -27.86 35.22 3.99
C ASN A 631 -27.01 35.11 2.71
N LEU A 632 -25.88 34.42 2.83
CA LEU A 632 -24.94 34.17 1.74
C LEU A 632 -25.15 32.78 1.11
N THR A 633 -25.92 31.91 1.78
CA THR A 633 -26.10 30.50 1.37
C THR A 633 -26.62 30.34 -0.06
N ALA A 634 -27.63 31.11 -0.49
CA ALA A 634 -28.12 31.05 -1.87
C ALA A 634 -27.02 31.33 -2.91
N GLY A 635 -26.14 32.30 -2.63
CA GLY A 635 -25.03 32.68 -3.51
C GLY A 635 -23.98 31.57 -3.68
N GLU A 636 -23.91 30.61 -2.77
CA GLU A 636 -22.90 29.53 -2.80
C GLU A 636 -23.44 28.18 -3.26
N THR A 637 -24.74 28.08 -3.53
CA THR A 637 -25.42 26.79 -3.67
C THR A 637 -26.22 26.64 -4.95
N TRP A 638 -26.20 27.61 -5.88
CA TRP A 638 -26.88 27.48 -7.18
C TRP A 638 -26.48 26.22 -7.97
N VAL A 639 -25.23 25.76 -7.80
CA VAL A 639 -24.73 24.51 -8.39
C VAL A 639 -25.50 23.26 -7.96
N TYR A 640 -26.18 23.27 -6.80
CA TYR A 640 -26.95 22.12 -6.31
C TYR A 640 -28.42 22.13 -6.72
N VAL A 641 -28.93 23.24 -7.27
CA VAL A 641 -30.33 23.35 -7.70
C VAL A 641 -30.68 22.35 -8.79
N PRO A 642 -29.83 22.09 -9.81
CA PRO A 642 -30.13 21.07 -10.81
C PRO A 642 -30.46 19.69 -10.24
N TYR A 643 -29.74 19.23 -9.20
CA TYR A 643 -30.01 17.95 -8.54
C TYR A 643 -31.35 17.95 -7.80
N MET A 644 -31.69 19.05 -7.11
CA MET A 644 -32.99 19.20 -6.45
C MET A 644 -34.15 19.24 -7.46
N VAL A 645 -33.97 19.94 -8.59
CA VAL A 645 -34.95 19.97 -9.70
C VAL A 645 -35.16 18.57 -10.25
N LEU A 646 -34.08 17.84 -10.53
CA LEU A 646 -34.17 16.47 -11.04
C LEU A 646 -34.87 15.54 -10.04
N SER A 647 -34.54 15.64 -8.75
CA SER A 647 -35.17 14.85 -7.68
C SER A 647 -36.68 15.11 -7.59
N LEU A 648 -37.10 16.39 -7.60
CA LEU A 648 -38.53 16.77 -7.65
C LEU A 648 -39.21 16.20 -8.89
N TYR A 649 -38.54 16.32 -10.04
CA TYR A 649 -39.07 15.85 -11.31
C TYR A 649 -39.29 14.34 -11.33
N GLN A 650 -38.28 13.57 -10.90
CA GLN A 650 -38.33 12.11 -10.79
C GLN A 650 -39.40 11.65 -9.78
N ALA A 651 -39.61 12.42 -8.70
CA ALA A 651 -40.64 12.16 -7.71
C ALA A 651 -42.07 12.52 -8.18
N GLY A 652 -42.23 13.07 -9.39
CA GLY A 652 -43.52 13.44 -9.98
C GLY A 652 -44.01 14.85 -9.62
N HIS A 653 -43.18 15.67 -8.98
CA HIS A 653 -43.45 17.09 -8.69
C HIS A 653 -42.97 17.98 -9.84
N GLU A 654 -43.48 17.72 -11.05
CA GLU A 654 -43.01 18.38 -12.28
C GLU A 654 -43.17 19.91 -12.21
N GLN A 655 -44.27 20.41 -11.65
CA GLN A 655 -44.52 21.85 -11.56
C GLN A 655 -43.52 22.54 -10.63
N GLU A 656 -43.28 21.96 -9.46
CA GLU A 656 -42.31 22.44 -8.48
C GLU A 656 -40.89 22.39 -9.03
N ALA A 657 -40.55 21.35 -9.81
CA ALA A 657 -39.27 21.25 -10.50
C ALA A 657 -39.07 22.40 -11.51
N TYR A 658 -40.09 22.69 -12.34
CA TYR A 658 -40.02 23.82 -13.27
C TYR A 658 -39.97 25.18 -12.55
N ASP A 659 -40.74 25.35 -11.49
CA ASP A 659 -40.75 26.59 -10.70
C ASP A 659 -39.38 26.83 -10.05
N LEU A 660 -38.72 25.78 -9.56
CA LEU A 660 -37.37 25.84 -9.00
C LEU A 660 -36.31 26.11 -10.09
N ALA A 661 -36.40 25.48 -11.26
CA ALA A 661 -35.50 25.78 -12.38
C ALA A 661 -35.62 27.24 -12.86
N LEU A 662 -36.84 27.79 -12.84
CA LEU A 662 -37.12 29.19 -13.18
C LEU A 662 -36.68 30.18 -12.09
N SER A 663 -36.46 29.73 -10.86
CA SER A 663 -35.96 30.58 -9.77
C SER A 663 -34.47 30.92 -9.91
N ILE A 664 -33.74 30.15 -10.74
CA ILE A 664 -32.33 30.36 -11.03
C ILE A 664 -32.15 31.71 -11.74
N PRO A 665 -31.40 32.67 -11.17
CA PRO A 665 -31.20 33.97 -11.77
C PRO A 665 -30.15 33.91 -12.90
N ASP A 666 -30.16 34.87 -13.83
CA ASP A 666 -29.10 34.98 -14.86
C ASP A 666 -27.70 35.15 -14.24
N THR A 667 -27.64 35.94 -13.18
CA THR A 667 -26.44 36.21 -12.40
C THR A 667 -26.74 36.26 -10.91
N TYR A 668 -25.76 35.91 -10.09
CA TYR A 668 -25.84 35.98 -8.63
C TYR A 668 -24.53 36.50 -8.04
N GLN A 669 -24.56 36.90 -6.77
CA GLN A 669 -23.35 37.24 -6.03
C GLN A 669 -22.95 36.08 -5.14
N ASN A 670 -21.68 35.71 -5.19
CA ASN A 670 -21.09 34.76 -4.26
C ASN A 670 -20.76 35.46 -2.92
N TYR A 671 -20.21 34.74 -1.93
CA TYR A 671 -19.86 35.22 -0.60
C TYR A 671 -18.88 36.41 -0.64
N ALA A 672 -18.03 36.47 -1.68
CA ALA A 672 -17.08 37.55 -1.90
C ALA A 672 -17.69 38.78 -2.60
N GLY A 673 -19.01 38.77 -2.89
CA GLY A 673 -19.69 39.80 -3.66
C GLY A 673 -19.36 39.78 -5.15
N SER A 674 -18.64 38.77 -5.63
CA SER A 674 -18.32 38.62 -7.05
C SER A 674 -19.56 38.19 -7.81
N THR A 675 -19.82 38.87 -8.94
CA THR A 675 -20.92 38.50 -9.84
C THR A 675 -20.53 37.25 -10.61
N LYS A 676 -21.35 36.21 -10.50
CA LYS A 676 -21.23 34.94 -11.21
C LYS A 676 -22.42 34.76 -12.13
N SER A 677 -22.23 34.05 -13.25
CA SER A 677 -23.35 33.63 -14.10
C SER A 677 -23.93 32.32 -13.57
N ALA A 678 -25.25 32.20 -13.58
CA ALA A 678 -25.97 30.96 -13.30
C ALA A 678 -26.66 30.39 -14.55
N ALA A 679 -26.37 30.96 -15.73
CA ALA A 679 -26.99 30.55 -16.99
C ALA A 679 -26.83 29.04 -17.25
N SER A 680 -25.64 28.47 -16.95
CA SER A 680 -25.38 27.04 -17.13
C SER A 680 -26.25 26.15 -16.26
N TYR A 681 -26.55 26.53 -15.01
CA TYR A 681 -27.31 25.68 -14.08
C TYR A 681 -28.76 25.48 -14.54
N GLN A 682 -29.39 26.54 -15.06
CA GLN A 682 -30.74 26.41 -15.61
C GLN A 682 -30.74 25.54 -16.87
N GLN A 683 -29.71 25.66 -17.71
CA GLN A 683 -29.56 24.78 -18.86
C GLN A 683 -29.39 23.32 -18.43
N THR A 684 -28.58 23.04 -17.41
CA THR A 684 -28.46 21.68 -16.83
C THR A 684 -29.81 21.14 -16.35
N CYS A 685 -30.64 21.96 -15.69
CA CYS A 685 -32.00 21.55 -15.28
C CYS A 685 -32.82 21.06 -16.48
N TYR A 686 -32.85 21.83 -17.56
CA TYR A 686 -33.61 21.47 -18.76
C TYR A 686 -33.03 20.24 -19.48
N LYS A 687 -31.69 20.14 -19.58
CA LYS A 687 -31.00 18.98 -20.16
C LYS A 687 -31.34 17.69 -19.41
N SER A 688 -31.24 17.69 -18.08
CA SER A 688 -31.55 16.51 -17.25
C SER A 688 -33.03 16.13 -17.26
N MET A 689 -33.95 17.10 -17.25
CA MET A 689 -35.39 16.83 -17.39
C MET A 689 -35.74 16.25 -18.77
N ALA A 690 -35.14 16.78 -19.85
CA ALA A 690 -35.32 16.25 -21.20
C ALA A 690 -34.81 14.81 -21.31
N ALA A 691 -33.62 14.52 -20.78
CA ALA A 691 -33.06 13.18 -20.73
C ALA A 691 -33.96 12.21 -19.96
N ASN A 692 -34.46 12.63 -18.79
CA ASN A 692 -35.39 11.82 -18.00
C ASN A 692 -36.71 11.54 -18.73
N LYS A 693 -37.29 12.53 -19.43
CA LYS A 693 -38.49 12.33 -20.28
C LYS A 693 -38.22 11.35 -21.43
N ALA A 694 -37.08 11.48 -22.08
CA ALA A 694 -36.70 10.61 -23.20
C ALA A 694 -36.54 9.16 -22.74
N ALA A 695 -35.81 8.93 -21.65
CA ALA A 695 -35.62 7.61 -21.03
C ALA A 695 -36.95 6.96 -20.61
N ASN A 696 -37.94 7.77 -20.20
CA ASN A 696 -39.29 7.33 -19.85
C ASN A 696 -40.25 7.21 -21.05
N GLY A 697 -39.76 7.34 -22.29
CA GLY A 697 -40.51 7.09 -23.52
C GLY A 697 -41.22 8.30 -24.14
N SER A 698 -41.07 9.50 -23.57
CA SER A 698 -41.69 10.75 -24.06
C SER A 698 -40.73 11.61 -24.88
N VAL A 699 -40.17 11.05 -25.96
CA VAL A 699 -39.11 11.71 -26.75
C VAL A 699 -39.54 13.04 -27.38
N ASN A 700 -40.78 13.16 -27.85
CA ASN A 700 -41.27 14.42 -28.41
C ASN A 700 -41.32 15.53 -27.35
N GLU A 701 -41.74 15.21 -26.12
CA GLU A 701 -41.73 16.17 -25.00
C GLU A 701 -40.29 16.56 -24.61
N ALA A 702 -39.36 15.60 -24.67
CA ALA A 702 -37.94 15.88 -24.44
C ALA A 702 -37.39 16.86 -25.50
N LEU A 703 -37.70 16.64 -26.79
CA LEU A 703 -37.32 17.54 -27.86
C LEU A 703 -37.97 18.92 -27.73
N ASP A 704 -39.21 18.99 -27.27
CA ASP A 704 -39.89 20.26 -26.99
C ASP A 704 -39.18 21.05 -25.88
N ILE A 705 -38.63 20.39 -24.86
CA ILE A 705 -37.81 21.04 -23.84
C ILE A 705 -36.54 21.61 -24.47
N VAL A 706 -35.82 20.81 -25.25
CA VAL A 706 -34.58 21.25 -25.92
C VAL A 706 -34.84 22.45 -26.84
N ASP A 707 -35.89 22.41 -27.66
CA ASP A 707 -36.18 23.46 -28.65
C ASP A 707 -36.63 24.78 -28.03
N ASN A 708 -37.40 24.71 -26.94
CA ASN A 708 -38.10 25.89 -26.42
C ASN A 708 -37.44 26.46 -25.15
N LYS A 709 -36.46 25.76 -24.57
CA LYS A 709 -35.82 26.15 -23.30
C LYS A 709 -34.29 26.28 -23.38
N ILE A 710 -33.68 25.74 -24.44
CA ILE A 710 -32.23 25.77 -24.66
C ILE A 710 -31.96 26.57 -25.94
N ASP A 711 -31.43 27.79 -25.78
CA ASP A 711 -31.33 28.76 -26.88
C ASP A 711 -30.05 28.64 -27.72
N ALA A 712 -28.92 28.23 -27.12
CA ALA A 712 -27.63 28.20 -27.79
C ALA A 712 -27.40 26.86 -28.50
N GLY A 713 -26.98 26.90 -29.77
CA GLY A 713 -26.75 25.69 -30.57
C GLY A 713 -25.77 24.70 -29.93
N ARG A 714 -24.69 25.18 -29.28
CA ARG A 714 -23.75 24.32 -28.53
C ARG A 714 -24.44 23.56 -27.41
N ASP A 715 -25.29 24.24 -26.63
CA ASP A 715 -26.02 23.64 -25.52
C ASP A 715 -27.10 22.68 -26.01
N GLN A 716 -27.71 22.94 -27.16
CA GLN A 716 -28.66 22.03 -27.80
C GLN A 716 -27.97 20.74 -28.29
N ILE A 717 -26.80 20.85 -28.92
CA ILE A 717 -26.00 19.68 -29.33
C ILE A 717 -25.65 18.84 -28.09
N GLU A 718 -25.18 19.48 -27.02
CA GLU A 718 -24.91 18.79 -25.75
C GLU A 718 -26.17 18.09 -25.21
N ALA A 719 -27.30 18.79 -25.13
CA ALA A 719 -28.57 18.24 -24.66
C ALA A 719 -29.07 17.03 -25.49
N LEU A 720 -28.79 17.03 -26.78
CA LEU A 720 -29.16 15.95 -27.71
C LEU A 720 -28.14 14.80 -27.70
N THR A 721 -27.03 14.94 -26.99
CA THR A 721 -25.96 13.94 -26.93
C THR A 721 -25.69 13.52 -25.48
N TYR A 722 -24.61 14.02 -24.88
CA TYR A 722 -24.18 13.81 -23.48
C TYR A 722 -23.39 15.03 -22.98
N TYR A 723 -23.02 15.10 -21.70
CA TYR A 723 -22.32 16.27 -21.14
C TYR A 723 -20.91 16.46 -21.71
N ALA A 724 -20.59 17.65 -22.24
CA ALA A 724 -19.26 18.02 -22.72
C ALA A 724 -18.58 16.93 -23.57
N SER A 725 -17.49 16.34 -23.08
CA SER A 725 -16.82 15.17 -23.65
C SER A 725 -16.93 13.92 -22.75
N ASN A 726 -17.68 14.01 -21.64
CA ASN A 726 -17.83 12.95 -20.65
C ASN A 726 -19.19 12.25 -20.83
N ASP A 727 -19.17 11.05 -21.37
CA ASP A 727 -20.38 10.27 -21.67
C ASP A 727 -21.00 9.60 -20.44
N ALA A 728 -20.34 9.60 -19.28
CA ALA A 728 -20.91 9.13 -18.02
C ALA A 728 -22.12 9.96 -17.55
N THR A 729 -22.31 11.17 -18.08
CA THR A 729 -23.53 11.97 -17.88
C THR A 729 -24.38 11.97 -19.16
N PRO A 730 -25.27 10.98 -19.34
CA PRO A 730 -26.08 10.86 -20.53
C PRO A 730 -27.14 11.97 -20.60
N TYR A 731 -27.29 12.57 -21.78
CA TYR A 731 -28.45 13.38 -22.11
C TYR A 731 -29.33 12.65 -23.13
N VAL A 732 -30.15 13.35 -23.91
CA VAL A 732 -31.27 12.74 -24.63
C VAL A 732 -30.81 11.62 -25.57
N GLY A 733 -29.77 11.85 -26.37
CA GLY A 733 -29.29 10.87 -27.36
C GLY A 733 -28.73 9.63 -26.71
N LEU A 734 -27.76 9.80 -25.80
CA LEU A 734 -27.11 8.68 -25.12
C LEU A 734 -28.09 7.91 -24.21
N ALA A 735 -28.94 8.60 -23.44
CA ALA A 735 -29.94 7.96 -22.60
C ALA A 735 -30.93 7.10 -23.40
N LEU A 736 -31.24 7.47 -24.65
CA LEU A 736 -32.07 6.66 -25.54
C LEU A 736 -31.33 5.41 -26.07
N ILE A 737 -30.04 5.54 -26.39
CA ILE A 737 -29.19 4.41 -26.80
C ILE A 737 -29.09 3.39 -25.65
N GLU A 738 -28.79 3.86 -24.45
CA GLU A 738 -28.67 3.02 -23.24
C GLU A 738 -30.01 2.38 -22.85
N ALA A 739 -31.13 3.08 -23.09
CA ALA A 739 -32.47 2.51 -22.93
C ALA A 739 -32.87 1.52 -24.05
N GLY A 740 -32.03 1.34 -25.07
CA GLY A 740 -32.28 0.46 -26.23
C GLY A 740 -33.32 1.01 -27.22
N ASN A 741 -33.65 2.30 -27.16
CA ASN A 741 -34.62 2.94 -28.04
C ASN A 741 -33.93 3.56 -29.28
N THR A 742 -33.41 2.68 -30.13
CA THR A 742 -32.53 3.07 -31.26
C THR A 742 -33.22 3.96 -32.30
N VAL A 743 -34.51 3.77 -32.55
CA VAL A 743 -35.28 4.57 -33.52
C VAL A 743 -35.42 6.02 -33.07
N SER A 744 -35.72 6.23 -31.77
CA SER A 744 -35.78 7.58 -31.23
C SER A 744 -34.40 8.21 -31.12
N ALA A 745 -33.38 7.43 -30.76
CA ALA A 745 -31.99 7.91 -30.76
C ALA A 745 -31.59 8.42 -32.14
N THR A 746 -31.90 7.70 -33.23
CA THR A 746 -31.63 8.15 -34.61
C THR A 746 -32.22 9.54 -34.90
N ALA A 747 -33.48 9.79 -34.55
CA ALA A 747 -34.12 11.07 -34.80
C ALA A 747 -33.48 12.23 -34.01
N VAL A 748 -33.01 11.93 -32.79
CA VAL A 748 -32.29 12.89 -31.94
C VAL A 748 -30.89 13.18 -32.51
N LEU A 749 -30.17 12.16 -32.94
CA LEU A 749 -28.84 12.30 -33.55
C LEU A 749 -28.89 13.01 -34.91
N GLU A 750 -29.95 12.81 -35.70
CA GLU A 750 -30.15 13.53 -36.97
C GLU A 750 -30.27 15.04 -36.73
N LYS A 751 -31.00 15.42 -35.68
CA LYS A 751 -31.12 16.80 -35.25
C LYS A 751 -29.80 17.36 -34.72
N ALA A 752 -29.08 16.60 -33.89
CA ALA A 752 -27.76 17.00 -33.39
C ALA A 752 -26.78 17.23 -34.54
N ALA A 753 -26.72 16.33 -35.51
CA ALA A 753 -25.88 16.47 -36.71
C ALA A 753 -26.21 17.73 -37.52
N GLY A 754 -27.51 18.05 -37.69
CA GLY A 754 -27.93 19.28 -38.35
C GLY A 754 -27.47 20.55 -37.61
N LEU A 755 -27.53 20.55 -36.28
CA LEU A 755 -27.03 21.66 -35.47
C LEU A 755 -25.51 21.80 -35.55
N VAL A 756 -24.76 20.69 -35.63
CA VAL A 756 -23.30 20.71 -35.83
C VAL A 756 -22.93 21.30 -37.21
N ASP A 757 -23.68 20.93 -38.25
CA ASP A 757 -23.49 21.49 -39.60
C ASP A 757 -23.62 23.03 -39.58
N ASP A 758 -24.66 23.53 -38.92
CA ASP A 758 -25.00 24.95 -38.81
C ASP A 758 -24.12 25.74 -37.80
N LEU A 759 -23.38 25.05 -36.93
CA LEU A 759 -22.56 25.69 -35.90
C LEU A 759 -21.45 26.54 -36.52
N THR A 760 -21.29 27.78 -36.07
CA THR A 760 -20.22 28.68 -36.53
C THR A 760 -19.34 29.11 -35.37
N GLU A 761 -18.02 28.99 -35.53
CA GLU A 761 -17.05 29.24 -34.46
C GLU A 761 -15.98 30.27 -34.83
N SER A 762 -15.58 31.07 -33.84
CA SER A 762 -14.77 32.28 -34.06
C SER A 762 -13.25 32.05 -33.97
N THR A 763 -12.80 31.10 -33.16
CA THR A 763 -11.38 30.76 -32.96
C THR A 763 -11.13 29.32 -33.38
N ASP A 764 -9.89 29.01 -33.76
CA ASP A 764 -9.51 27.65 -34.17
C ASP A 764 -9.66 26.64 -33.03
N TYR A 765 -9.35 27.06 -31.79
CA TYR A 765 -9.66 26.28 -30.58
C TYR A 765 -11.14 25.90 -30.50
N TYR A 766 -12.07 26.86 -30.65
CA TYR A 766 -13.51 26.55 -30.57
C TYR A 766 -14.02 25.76 -31.78
N LYS A 767 -13.41 25.94 -32.95
CA LYS A 767 -13.69 25.13 -34.14
C LYS A 767 -13.32 23.67 -33.91
N TRP A 768 -12.15 23.38 -33.37
CA TRP A 768 -11.78 22.03 -32.97
C TRP A 768 -12.72 21.52 -31.88
N LEU A 769 -12.79 22.21 -30.74
CA LEU A 769 -13.48 21.71 -29.54
C LEU A 769 -14.98 21.47 -29.79
N TYR A 770 -15.70 22.44 -30.35
CA TYR A 770 -17.17 22.36 -30.45
C TYR A 770 -17.68 21.81 -31.78
N LYS A 771 -16.94 22.00 -32.88
CA LYS A 771 -17.40 21.55 -34.20
C LYS A 771 -16.80 20.21 -34.60
N VAL A 772 -15.53 19.95 -34.31
CA VAL A 772 -14.90 18.65 -34.60
C VAL A 772 -15.09 17.67 -33.46
N HIS A 773 -14.47 17.92 -32.30
CA HIS A 773 -14.43 16.98 -31.17
C HIS A 773 -15.82 16.75 -30.53
N ARG A 774 -16.43 17.79 -29.92
CA ARG A 774 -17.79 17.71 -29.33
C ARG A 774 -18.93 17.80 -30.35
N GLY A 775 -18.59 17.88 -31.63
CA GLY A 775 -19.54 17.96 -32.74
C GLY A 775 -19.51 16.69 -33.58
N TYR A 776 -18.80 16.72 -34.71
CA TYR A 776 -18.78 15.61 -35.66
C TYR A 776 -18.27 14.28 -35.09
N ALA A 777 -17.17 14.29 -34.32
CA ALA A 777 -16.60 13.07 -33.73
C ALA A 777 -17.58 12.46 -32.72
N LYS A 778 -18.04 13.26 -31.75
CA LYS A 778 -19.04 12.87 -30.75
C LYS A 778 -20.36 12.34 -31.34
N VAL A 779 -20.92 13.03 -32.33
CA VAL A 779 -22.16 12.56 -32.98
C VAL A 779 -21.88 11.30 -33.81
N GLY A 780 -20.70 11.19 -34.41
CA GLY A 780 -20.23 10.00 -35.11
C GLY A 780 -20.15 8.78 -34.19
N ASP A 781 -19.51 8.93 -33.03
CA ASP A 781 -19.45 7.90 -31.98
C ASP A 781 -20.85 7.43 -31.59
N LEU A 782 -21.77 8.36 -31.28
CA LEU A 782 -23.14 7.99 -30.91
C LEU A 782 -23.91 7.30 -32.03
N TYR A 783 -23.66 7.64 -33.30
CA TYR A 783 -24.24 6.88 -34.41
C TYR A 783 -23.69 5.45 -34.44
N HIS A 784 -22.39 5.26 -34.25
CA HIS A 784 -21.77 3.94 -34.18
C HIS A 784 -22.35 3.12 -33.02
N ARG A 785 -22.40 3.68 -31.80
CA ARG A 785 -23.02 3.06 -30.62
C ARG A 785 -24.51 2.73 -30.81
N ASN A 786 -25.22 3.47 -31.66
CA ASN A 786 -26.61 3.21 -32.05
C ASN A 786 -26.75 2.20 -33.22
N GLY A 787 -25.64 1.67 -33.76
CA GLY A 787 -25.61 0.70 -34.87
C GLY A 787 -25.77 1.33 -36.26
N GLN A 788 -25.37 2.58 -36.44
CA GLN A 788 -25.55 3.38 -37.67
C GLN A 788 -24.20 3.81 -38.27
N ASP A 789 -23.37 2.83 -38.64
CA ASP A 789 -21.99 3.10 -39.09
C ASP A 789 -21.90 3.98 -40.34
N PHE A 790 -22.88 3.92 -41.25
CA PHE A 790 -22.88 4.77 -42.44
C PHE A 790 -23.03 6.25 -42.07
N GLU A 791 -23.95 6.56 -41.16
CA GLU A 791 -24.15 7.90 -40.63
C GLU A 791 -22.93 8.36 -39.81
N ALA A 792 -22.33 7.46 -39.02
CA ALA A 792 -21.10 7.73 -38.28
C ALA A 792 -19.95 8.13 -39.22
N LEU A 793 -19.64 7.31 -40.23
CA LEU A 793 -18.63 7.62 -41.26
C LEU A 793 -18.91 8.95 -41.97
N SER A 794 -20.19 9.26 -42.22
CA SER A 794 -20.57 10.54 -42.81
C SER A 794 -20.25 11.72 -41.91
N GLN A 795 -20.45 11.63 -40.59
CA GLN A 795 -20.08 12.70 -39.67
C GLN A 795 -18.56 12.86 -39.59
N LEU A 796 -17.83 11.76 -39.43
CA LEU A 796 -16.37 11.79 -39.33
C LEU A 796 -15.72 12.37 -40.60
N SER A 797 -16.25 12.04 -41.77
CA SER A 797 -15.80 12.62 -43.06
C SER A 797 -16.02 14.14 -43.12
N LYS A 798 -17.16 14.64 -42.61
CA LYS A 798 -17.41 16.08 -42.51
C LYS A 798 -16.47 16.75 -41.52
N GLY A 799 -16.22 16.11 -40.37
CA GLY A 799 -15.26 16.54 -39.37
C GLY A 799 -13.87 16.72 -39.96
N LYS A 800 -13.37 15.71 -40.69
CA LYS A 800 -12.07 15.78 -41.36
C LYS A 800 -12.02 16.91 -42.39
N ALA A 801 -13.03 17.02 -43.26
CA ALA A 801 -13.08 18.08 -44.27
C ALA A 801 -13.10 19.48 -43.62
N TYR A 802 -13.75 19.62 -42.47
CA TYR A 802 -13.76 20.85 -41.70
C TYR A 802 -12.41 21.14 -41.04
N ALA A 803 -11.74 20.13 -40.47
CA ALA A 803 -10.40 20.28 -39.92
C ALA A 803 -9.38 20.73 -40.99
N ASP A 804 -9.42 20.09 -42.17
CA ASP A 804 -8.51 20.37 -43.29
C ASP A 804 -8.64 21.80 -43.84
N SER A 805 -9.83 22.41 -43.77
CA SER A 805 -10.14 23.67 -44.47
C SER A 805 -10.57 24.82 -43.56
N GLY A 806 -11.04 24.52 -42.36
CA GLY A 806 -11.66 25.46 -41.43
C GLY A 806 -10.75 25.88 -40.28
N ILE A 807 -9.71 25.11 -39.96
CA ILE A 807 -8.76 25.33 -38.87
C ILE A 807 -7.39 25.63 -39.48
N ALA A 808 -6.72 26.69 -39.02
CA ALA A 808 -5.41 27.10 -39.51
C ALA A 808 -4.26 26.74 -38.55
N SER A 809 -4.50 26.79 -37.23
CA SER A 809 -3.53 26.34 -36.21
C SER A 809 -3.11 24.89 -36.45
N VAL A 810 -1.82 24.59 -36.30
CA VAL A 810 -1.27 23.23 -36.45
C VAL A 810 -1.75 22.34 -35.31
N GLU A 811 -1.57 22.77 -34.07
CA GLU A 811 -2.06 22.14 -32.82
C GLU A 811 -3.51 21.65 -32.96
N TYR A 812 -4.47 22.57 -33.14
CA TYR A 812 -5.89 22.20 -33.22
C TYR A 812 -6.28 21.38 -34.46
N ARG A 813 -5.43 21.33 -35.50
CA ARG A 813 -5.61 20.41 -36.63
C ARG A 813 -5.11 19.01 -36.28
N VAL A 814 -3.98 18.90 -35.57
CA VAL A 814 -3.49 17.65 -35.00
C VAL A 814 -4.56 17.08 -34.05
N ASP A 815 -5.05 17.87 -33.09
CA ASP A 815 -6.09 17.42 -32.15
C ASP A 815 -7.39 17.00 -32.84
N SER A 816 -7.70 17.64 -33.97
CA SER A 816 -8.84 17.26 -34.81
C SER A 816 -8.64 15.89 -35.46
N TYR A 817 -7.42 15.60 -35.95
CA TYR A 817 -7.10 14.28 -36.49
C TYR A 817 -7.08 13.22 -35.38
N CYS A 818 -6.53 13.52 -34.21
CA CYS A 818 -6.58 12.66 -33.03
C CYS A 818 -8.01 12.28 -32.64
N SER A 819 -8.86 13.28 -32.43
CA SER A 819 -10.27 13.09 -32.05
C SER A 819 -11.06 12.25 -33.07
N LEU A 820 -10.75 12.38 -34.37
CA LEU A 820 -11.43 11.61 -35.41
C LEU A 820 -10.88 10.19 -35.54
N ALA A 821 -9.56 10.02 -35.38
CA ALA A 821 -8.91 8.71 -35.48
C ALA A 821 -9.40 7.75 -34.40
N GLN A 822 -9.57 8.21 -33.15
CA GLN A 822 -10.14 7.40 -32.08
C GLN A 822 -11.49 6.80 -32.50
N VAL A 823 -12.40 7.62 -33.01
CA VAL A 823 -13.73 7.13 -33.41
C VAL A 823 -13.64 6.19 -34.62
N TYR A 824 -12.75 6.45 -35.58
CA TYR A 824 -12.51 5.49 -36.68
C TYR A 824 -11.94 4.16 -36.15
N PHE A 825 -11.05 4.20 -35.17
CA PHE A 825 -10.48 3.02 -34.53
C PHE A 825 -11.55 2.21 -33.79
N ASP A 826 -12.37 2.87 -32.97
CA ASP A 826 -13.49 2.24 -32.23
C ASP A 826 -14.49 1.56 -33.18
N MET A 827 -14.68 2.13 -34.38
CA MET A 827 -15.50 1.56 -35.45
C MET A 827 -14.85 0.38 -36.19
N GLY A 828 -13.58 0.07 -35.94
CA GLY A 828 -12.79 -0.94 -36.64
C GLY A 828 -12.21 -0.50 -38.00
N GLU A 829 -12.26 0.80 -38.32
CA GLU A 829 -11.72 1.39 -39.56
C GLU A 829 -10.24 1.80 -39.40
N THR A 830 -9.42 0.86 -38.93
CA THR A 830 -8.03 1.09 -38.49
C THR A 830 -7.16 1.76 -39.55
N ALA A 831 -7.24 1.34 -40.83
CA ALA A 831 -6.46 1.95 -41.90
C ALA A 831 -6.75 3.46 -42.10
N THR A 832 -7.97 3.92 -41.77
CA THR A 832 -8.32 5.34 -41.83
C THR A 832 -7.83 6.07 -40.59
N ALA A 833 -7.90 5.44 -39.42
CA ALA A 833 -7.32 5.96 -38.19
C ALA A 833 -5.80 6.16 -38.33
N ASP A 834 -5.08 5.14 -38.84
CA ASP A 834 -3.64 5.19 -39.11
C ASP A 834 -3.31 6.34 -40.08
N SER A 835 -4.07 6.47 -41.16
CA SER A 835 -3.86 7.56 -42.12
C SER A 835 -4.07 8.96 -41.52
N LEU A 836 -4.93 9.10 -40.49
CA LEU A 836 -5.10 10.35 -39.77
C LEU A 836 -3.91 10.61 -38.83
N MET A 837 -3.38 9.58 -38.17
CA MET A 837 -2.19 9.70 -37.33
C MET A 837 -0.96 10.06 -38.17
N ASP A 838 -0.77 9.41 -39.31
CA ASP A 838 0.26 9.78 -40.29
C ASP A 838 0.13 11.24 -40.75
N SER A 839 -1.11 11.70 -40.92
CA SER A 839 -1.39 13.09 -41.33
C SER A 839 -1.11 14.08 -40.20
N ALA A 840 -1.34 13.70 -38.95
CA ALA A 840 -1.01 14.50 -37.77
C ALA A 840 0.51 14.62 -37.63
N MET A 841 1.23 13.49 -37.67
CA MET A 841 2.69 13.45 -37.60
C MET A 841 3.34 14.28 -38.72
N ALA A 842 2.96 14.04 -39.97
CA ALA A 842 3.48 14.80 -41.10
C ALA A 842 3.18 16.31 -41.03
N LEU A 843 2.10 16.70 -40.33
CA LEU A 843 1.76 18.11 -40.16
C LEU A 843 2.67 18.78 -39.12
N ILE A 844 2.95 18.14 -37.98
CA ILE A 844 3.86 18.70 -36.98
C ILE A 844 5.32 18.65 -37.48
N ASP A 845 5.78 17.56 -38.10
CA ASP A 845 7.14 17.45 -38.68
C ASP A 845 7.47 18.62 -39.63
N ALA A 846 6.47 19.03 -40.42
CA ALA A 846 6.62 20.12 -41.37
C ALA A 846 6.71 21.52 -40.73
N ASN A 847 6.37 21.65 -39.43
CA ASN A 847 6.27 22.93 -38.72
C ASN A 847 7.11 23.01 -37.44
N ALA A 848 7.56 21.88 -36.86
CA ALA A 848 8.26 21.82 -35.57
C ALA A 848 9.49 22.73 -35.52
N SER A 849 10.33 22.72 -36.55
CA SER A 849 11.54 23.58 -36.62
C SER A 849 11.30 25.10 -36.56
N ALA A 850 10.04 25.56 -36.68
CA ALA A 850 9.65 26.96 -36.60
C ALA A 850 8.76 27.26 -35.38
N ALA A 851 8.38 26.25 -34.61
CA ALA A 851 7.65 26.38 -33.36
C ALA A 851 8.64 26.60 -32.19
N ASP A 852 8.08 27.02 -31.05
CA ASP A 852 8.80 26.91 -29.80
C ASP A 852 8.99 25.42 -29.45
N PRO A 853 10.16 24.98 -28.95
CA PRO A 853 10.40 23.57 -28.63
C PRO A 853 9.38 22.98 -27.65
N ASP A 854 8.94 23.76 -26.65
CA ASP A 854 7.94 23.33 -25.67
C ASP A 854 6.58 23.09 -26.35
N ASP A 855 6.09 24.08 -27.13
CA ASP A 855 4.88 23.95 -27.95
C ASP A 855 4.95 22.74 -28.90
N ALA A 856 6.13 22.45 -29.47
CA ALA A 856 6.32 21.34 -30.39
C ALA A 856 6.29 19.98 -29.66
N ALA A 857 6.91 19.88 -28.49
CA ALA A 857 6.87 18.69 -27.64
C ALA A 857 5.42 18.35 -27.26
N ASP A 858 4.63 19.35 -26.83
CA ASP A 858 3.21 19.19 -26.47
C ASP A 858 2.34 18.67 -27.63
N ILE A 859 2.60 19.13 -28.85
CA ILE A 859 1.87 18.66 -30.03
C ILE A 859 2.24 17.20 -30.36
N TYR A 860 3.51 16.81 -30.25
CA TYR A 860 3.91 15.40 -30.41
C TYR A 860 3.30 14.52 -29.32
N ARG A 861 3.29 14.98 -28.07
CA ARG A 861 2.64 14.28 -26.95
C ARG A 861 1.14 14.03 -27.21
N SER A 862 0.44 14.99 -27.81
CA SER A 862 -0.97 14.83 -28.19
C SER A 862 -1.19 13.70 -29.22
N ILE A 863 -0.20 13.43 -30.07
CA ILE A 863 -0.19 12.26 -30.97
C ILE A 863 0.11 10.99 -30.17
N VAL A 864 1.15 11.00 -29.32
CA VAL A 864 1.54 9.86 -28.48
C VAL A 864 0.37 9.38 -27.63
N ILE A 865 -0.27 10.26 -26.86
CA ILE A 865 -1.43 9.95 -26.01
C ILE A 865 -2.52 9.24 -26.83
N GLN A 866 -2.79 9.76 -28.03
CA GLN A 866 -3.81 9.19 -28.91
C GLN A 866 -3.41 7.82 -29.47
N MET A 867 -2.13 7.62 -29.79
CA MET A 867 -1.62 6.33 -30.28
C MET A 867 -1.64 5.27 -29.18
N LEU A 868 -1.22 5.62 -27.96
CA LEU A 868 -1.27 4.73 -26.81
C LEU A 868 -2.72 4.35 -26.44
N ALA A 869 -3.66 5.30 -26.48
CA ALA A 869 -5.08 5.04 -26.27
C ALA A 869 -5.69 4.06 -27.31
N MET A 870 -5.11 3.98 -28.52
CA MET A 870 -5.49 3.00 -29.55
C MET A 870 -4.67 1.69 -29.46
N GLY A 871 -3.81 1.55 -28.45
CA GLY A 871 -2.94 0.37 -28.26
C GLY A 871 -1.74 0.31 -29.21
N TYR A 872 -1.37 1.41 -29.86
CA TYR A 872 -0.29 1.47 -30.85
C TYR A 872 1.08 1.78 -30.23
N ARG A 873 1.54 0.92 -29.31
CA ARG A 873 2.79 1.11 -28.53
C ARG A 873 4.02 1.33 -29.42
N ASP A 874 4.35 0.38 -30.30
CA ASP A 874 5.51 0.48 -31.20
C ASP A 874 5.41 1.65 -32.19
N ALA A 875 4.20 1.94 -32.69
CA ALA A 875 4.02 2.98 -33.68
C ALA A 875 4.10 4.38 -33.08
N ALA A 876 3.94 4.52 -31.75
CA ALA A 876 4.13 5.79 -31.05
C ALA A 876 5.61 6.20 -30.95
N LEU A 877 6.54 5.25 -31.09
CA LEU A 877 7.99 5.47 -30.90
C LEU A 877 8.57 6.67 -31.69
N PRO A 878 8.24 6.89 -32.98
CA PRO A 878 8.76 8.05 -33.70
C PRO A 878 8.25 9.40 -33.14
N ALA A 879 7.00 9.44 -32.66
CA ALA A 879 6.44 10.62 -32.02
C ALA A 879 7.06 10.86 -30.64
N LEU A 880 7.30 9.80 -29.86
CA LEU A 880 8.02 9.84 -28.58
C LEU A 880 9.45 10.37 -28.75
N GLN A 881 10.18 9.85 -29.74
CA GLN A 881 11.54 10.32 -30.06
C GLN A 881 11.53 11.80 -30.45
N SER A 882 10.59 12.21 -31.29
CA SER A 882 10.48 13.61 -31.70
C SER A 882 10.10 14.53 -30.53
N ALA A 883 9.23 14.07 -29.63
CA ALA A 883 8.90 14.80 -28.41
C ALA A 883 10.13 14.97 -27.51
N ALA A 884 10.89 13.90 -27.27
CA ALA A 884 12.11 13.93 -26.47
C ALA A 884 13.16 14.88 -27.05
N GLU A 885 13.35 14.84 -28.38
CA GLU A 885 14.26 15.75 -29.09
C GLU A 885 13.83 17.22 -28.99
N GLN A 886 12.52 17.51 -28.90
CA GLN A 886 12.06 18.88 -28.68
C GLN A 886 12.21 19.30 -27.21
N ALA A 887 11.94 18.40 -26.26
CA ALA A 887 12.11 18.65 -24.83
C ALA A 887 13.57 18.98 -24.48
N ASP A 888 14.54 18.18 -24.93
CA ASP A 888 15.99 18.39 -24.75
C ASP A 888 16.51 19.69 -25.41
N ALA A 889 15.68 20.36 -26.22
CA ALA A 889 16.03 21.63 -26.87
C ALA A 889 15.47 22.87 -26.14
N ILE A 890 14.73 22.70 -25.04
CA ILE A 890 14.10 23.79 -24.28
C ILE A 890 15.17 24.60 -23.54
N PHE A 891 16.02 23.93 -22.75
CA PHE A 891 17.12 24.54 -22.03
C PHE A 891 18.44 24.39 -22.80
N THR A 892 19.20 25.48 -22.89
CA THR A 892 20.55 25.45 -23.46
C THR A 892 21.45 26.36 -22.65
N GLY A 893 22.77 26.15 -22.71
CA GLY A 893 23.74 27.09 -22.11
C GLY A 893 23.74 28.52 -22.68
N ALA A 894 22.84 28.83 -23.62
CA ALA A 894 22.57 30.16 -24.15
C ALA A 894 21.28 30.81 -23.59
N THR A 895 20.51 30.11 -22.77
CA THR A 895 19.30 30.61 -22.09
C THR A 895 19.65 31.81 -21.20
N ALA A 896 18.73 32.79 -21.12
CA ALA A 896 18.95 34.01 -20.37
C ALA A 896 18.99 33.73 -18.86
N GLU A 897 19.84 34.44 -18.12
CA GLU A 897 20.01 34.26 -16.67
C GLU A 897 18.70 34.46 -15.88
N ASP A 898 17.81 35.36 -16.35
CA ASP A 898 16.53 35.64 -15.71
C ASP A 898 15.48 34.55 -15.96
N ASP A 899 15.66 33.69 -16.99
CA ASP A 899 14.74 32.62 -17.39
C ASP A 899 15.40 31.23 -17.22
N HIS A 900 16.53 31.16 -16.52
CA HIS A 900 17.39 29.97 -16.46
C HIS A 900 16.72 28.79 -15.76
N ASP A 901 16.28 28.99 -14.52
CA ASP A 901 15.66 27.94 -13.71
C ASP A 901 14.25 27.60 -14.26
N ASP A 902 13.50 28.57 -14.78
CA ASP A 902 12.19 28.33 -15.42
C ASP A 902 12.34 27.40 -16.65
N ALA A 903 13.36 27.62 -17.50
CA ALA A 903 13.58 26.76 -18.66
C ALA A 903 14.08 25.36 -18.29
N ILE A 904 14.82 25.22 -17.18
CA ILE A 904 15.22 23.92 -16.64
C ILE A 904 13.98 23.17 -16.14
N ASP A 905 13.10 23.85 -15.41
CA ASP A 905 11.84 23.28 -14.90
C ASP A 905 10.96 22.78 -16.05
N ASP A 906 10.79 23.58 -17.11
CA ASP A 906 10.07 23.20 -18.32
C ASP A 906 10.70 21.98 -19.01
N GLU A 907 12.03 21.95 -19.19
CA GLU A 907 12.72 20.81 -19.82
C GLU A 907 12.60 19.53 -18.99
N VAL A 908 12.91 19.61 -17.69
CA VAL A 908 12.82 18.45 -16.77
C VAL A 908 11.40 17.91 -16.74
N GLY A 909 10.41 18.78 -16.60
CA GLY A 909 9.00 18.39 -16.61
C GLY A 909 8.60 17.69 -17.91
N GLN A 910 9.00 18.22 -19.07
CA GLN A 910 8.71 17.60 -20.37
C GLN A 910 9.40 16.23 -20.52
N LEU A 911 10.67 16.11 -20.12
CA LEU A 911 11.40 14.84 -20.17
C LEU A 911 10.76 13.78 -19.27
N ILE A 912 10.34 14.14 -18.06
CA ILE A 912 9.62 13.23 -17.15
C ILE A 912 8.30 12.76 -17.78
N TYR A 913 7.49 13.66 -18.34
CA TYR A 913 6.25 13.27 -19.03
C TYR A 913 6.52 12.31 -20.19
N ILE A 914 7.57 12.56 -20.97
CA ILE A 914 7.92 11.74 -22.13
C ILE A 914 8.45 10.37 -21.67
N ALA A 915 9.27 10.32 -20.63
CA ALA A 915 9.70 9.07 -20.00
C ALA A 915 8.50 8.25 -19.52
N GLY A 916 7.50 8.89 -18.89
CA GLY A 916 6.25 8.23 -18.52
C GLY A 916 5.52 7.59 -19.71
N TYR A 917 5.48 8.26 -20.87
CA TYR A 917 4.90 7.63 -22.07
C TYR A 917 5.77 6.51 -22.67
N TYR A 918 7.08 6.52 -22.47
CA TYR A 918 7.93 5.37 -22.79
C TYR A 918 7.60 4.18 -21.87
N VAL A 919 7.36 4.43 -20.57
CA VAL A 919 6.87 3.42 -19.62
C VAL A 919 5.52 2.85 -20.05
N ASP A 920 4.53 3.70 -20.37
CA ASP A 920 3.21 3.27 -20.88
C ASP A 920 3.32 2.42 -22.17
N ALA A 921 4.36 2.67 -22.98
CA ALA A 921 4.65 1.94 -24.19
C ALA A 921 5.45 0.63 -23.96
N GLY A 922 5.96 0.39 -22.75
CA GLY A 922 6.77 -0.78 -22.37
C GLY A 922 8.27 -0.64 -22.68
N PHE A 923 8.79 0.58 -22.86
CA PHE A 923 10.19 0.85 -23.19
C PHE A 923 10.99 1.39 -21.99
N TYR A 924 11.08 0.60 -20.92
CA TYR A 924 11.69 0.95 -19.63
C TYR A 924 13.14 1.49 -19.74
N ASP A 925 14.04 0.77 -20.43
CA ASP A 925 15.44 1.22 -20.63
C ASP A 925 15.53 2.58 -21.34
N THR A 926 14.62 2.83 -22.28
CA THR A 926 14.60 4.10 -23.01
C THR A 926 14.05 5.22 -22.12
N ALA A 927 13.04 4.93 -21.29
CA ALA A 927 12.57 5.86 -20.27
C ALA A 927 13.70 6.25 -19.31
N ALA A 928 14.45 5.27 -18.78
CA ALA A 928 15.61 5.53 -17.91
C ALA A 928 16.67 6.41 -18.61
N THR A 929 16.94 6.20 -19.90
CA THR A 929 17.84 7.06 -20.69
C THR A 929 17.34 8.50 -20.82
N ILE A 930 16.02 8.71 -20.95
CA ILE A 930 15.43 10.06 -20.96
C ILE A 930 15.54 10.71 -19.58
N LEU A 931 15.40 9.93 -18.51
CA LEU A 931 15.55 10.40 -17.14
C LEU A 931 16.99 10.75 -16.78
N ASP A 932 17.98 10.07 -17.35
CA ASP A 932 19.38 10.49 -17.26
C ASP A 932 19.58 11.92 -17.79
N ALA A 933 18.93 12.26 -18.90
CA ALA A 933 18.98 13.61 -19.45
C ALA A 933 18.29 14.61 -18.51
N ALA A 934 17.12 14.27 -17.97
CA ALA A 934 16.41 15.10 -17.00
C ALA A 934 17.27 15.35 -15.74
N LEU A 935 17.93 14.31 -15.22
CA LEU A 935 18.80 14.41 -14.04
C LEU A 935 20.01 15.32 -14.31
N ILE A 936 20.62 15.20 -15.49
CA ILE A 936 21.71 16.09 -15.91
C ILE A 936 21.23 17.55 -15.95
N THR A 937 20.06 17.81 -16.55
CA THR A 937 19.49 19.16 -16.63
C THR A 937 19.10 19.72 -15.26
N ALA A 938 18.53 18.90 -14.37
CA ALA A 938 18.21 19.29 -13.00
C ALA A 938 19.45 19.73 -12.19
N TYR A 939 20.64 19.17 -12.47
CA TYR A 939 21.87 19.62 -11.80
C TYR A 939 22.33 21.04 -12.17
N GLU A 940 21.75 21.65 -13.21
CA GLU A 940 22.06 23.02 -13.64
C GLU A 940 21.29 24.09 -12.85
N PHE A 941 20.22 23.75 -12.11
CA PHE A 941 19.43 24.70 -11.30
C PHE A 941 20.32 25.57 -10.38
N TYR A 942 20.04 26.88 -10.34
CA TYR A 942 20.68 27.79 -9.39
C TYR A 942 20.03 27.73 -8.01
N ASN A 943 18.71 27.62 -7.96
CA ASN A 943 17.98 27.40 -6.73
C ASN A 943 18.12 25.94 -6.26
N THR A 944 18.68 25.76 -5.06
CA THR A 944 18.87 24.41 -4.50
C THR A 944 17.57 23.73 -4.10
N THR A 945 16.50 24.48 -3.81
CA THR A 945 15.19 23.89 -3.44
C THR A 945 14.59 23.24 -4.68
N ASP A 946 14.40 24.04 -5.73
CA ASP A 946 13.87 23.62 -7.03
C ASP A 946 14.69 22.45 -7.61
N LYS A 947 16.02 22.48 -7.43
CA LYS A 947 16.89 21.35 -7.78
C LYS A 947 16.52 20.04 -7.08
N TYR A 948 16.34 20.06 -5.76
CA TYR A 948 16.08 18.83 -5.01
C TYR A 948 14.65 18.36 -5.20
N ASP A 949 13.69 19.27 -5.33
CA ASP A 949 12.30 18.95 -5.70
C ASP A 949 12.30 18.23 -7.07
N ALA A 950 13.01 18.76 -8.08
CA ALA A 950 13.17 18.11 -9.38
C ALA A 950 13.87 16.74 -9.30
N ILE A 951 14.87 16.56 -8.41
CA ILE A 951 15.52 15.25 -8.22
C ILE A 951 14.55 14.25 -7.60
N VAL A 952 13.67 14.67 -6.68
CA VAL A 952 12.62 13.79 -6.11
C VAL A 952 11.65 13.35 -7.20
N ASP A 953 11.19 14.26 -8.04
CA ASP A 953 10.31 13.93 -9.19
C ASP A 953 10.99 12.95 -10.17
N ILE A 954 12.30 13.10 -10.39
CA ILE A 954 13.10 12.20 -11.22
C ILE A 954 13.28 10.83 -10.55
N VAL A 955 13.44 10.76 -9.22
CA VAL A 955 13.48 9.49 -8.47
C VAL A 955 12.18 8.73 -8.67
N GLU A 956 11.03 9.39 -8.53
CA GLU A 956 9.72 8.79 -8.79
C GLU A 956 9.64 8.23 -10.21
N ALA A 957 10.11 8.99 -11.20
CA ALA A 957 10.10 8.56 -12.58
C ALA A 957 11.07 7.39 -12.86
N TYR A 958 12.26 7.33 -12.25
CA TYR A 958 13.17 6.18 -12.36
C TYR A 958 12.56 4.93 -11.75
N ALA A 959 11.93 5.05 -10.59
CA ALA A 959 11.23 3.95 -9.95
C ALA A 959 10.09 3.42 -10.84
N ALA A 960 9.29 4.31 -11.44
CA ALA A 960 8.25 3.93 -12.41
C ALA A 960 8.82 3.28 -13.68
N ALA A 961 10.06 3.63 -14.06
CA ALA A 961 10.80 2.98 -15.13
C ALA A 961 11.49 1.67 -14.72
N LYS A 962 11.28 1.19 -13.49
CA LYS A 962 11.92 -0.01 -12.89
C LYS A 962 13.46 0.06 -12.81
N ASP A 963 14.05 1.27 -12.88
CA ASP A 963 15.48 1.49 -12.67
C ASP A 963 15.74 1.96 -11.22
N PHE A 964 15.57 1.02 -10.31
CA PHE A 964 15.68 1.26 -8.87
C PHE A 964 17.08 1.65 -8.41
N ASP A 965 18.12 1.16 -9.10
CA ASP A 965 19.51 1.54 -8.83
C ASP A 965 19.74 3.02 -9.10
N SER A 966 19.30 3.52 -10.26
CA SER A 966 19.39 4.94 -10.59
C SER A 966 18.55 5.79 -9.64
N ALA A 967 17.35 5.31 -9.28
CA ALA A 967 16.48 5.96 -8.30
C ALA A 967 17.17 6.09 -6.93
N LEU A 968 17.74 5.00 -6.39
CA LEU A 968 18.46 4.99 -5.12
C LEU A 968 19.70 5.88 -5.16
N ASN A 969 20.45 5.88 -6.27
CA ASN A 969 21.61 6.75 -6.44
C ASN A 969 21.21 8.23 -6.45
N ALA A 970 20.12 8.58 -7.15
CA ALA A 970 19.59 9.94 -7.19
C ALA A 970 19.08 10.39 -5.82
N ALA A 971 18.31 9.55 -5.12
CA ALA A 971 17.82 9.80 -3.75
C ALA A 971 18.99 10.03 -2.77
N ASN A 972 20.01 9.16 -2.80
CA ASN A 972 21.19 9.29 -1.96
C ASN A 972 22.06 10.52 -2.27
N SER A 973 21.89 11.12 -3.44
CA SER A 973 22.56 12.40 -3.79
C SER A 973 21.98 13.60 -3.05
N ILE A 974 20.78 13.46 -2.46
CA ILE A 974 20.08 14.53 -1.74
C ILE A 974 20.67 14.67 -0.32
N PRO A 975 21.19 15.87 0.04
CA PRO A 975 21.86 16.07 1.34
C PRO A 975 20.89 16.27 2.51
N TYR A 976 19.64 16.65 2.25
CA TYR A 976 18.63 16.90 3.27
C TYR A 976 17.89 15.61 3.62
N THR A 977 17.85 15.29 4.92
CA THR A 977 17.25 14.04 5.40
C THR A 977 15.76 13.93 5.07
N SER A 978 15.00 15.03 5.10
CA SER A 978 13.56 15.01 4.82
C SER A 978 13.30 14.59 3.38
N ASP A 979 13.83 15.33 2.42
CA ASP A 979 13.65 15.10 0.98
C ASP A 979 14.24 13.75 0.55
N ARG A 980 15.38 13.33 1.14
CA ARG A 980 15.94 12.00 0.91
C ARG A 980 15.01 10.90 1.43
N ASN A 981 14.44 11.05 2.62
CA ASN A 981 13.54 10.06 3.18
C ASN A 981 12.24 9.97 2.37
N GLU A 982 11.74 11.10 1.84
CA GLU A 982 10.62 11.13 0.90
C GLU A 982 10.93 10.36 -0.39
N ALA A 983 12.10 10.60 -0.99
CA ALA A 983 12.57 9.85 -2.16
C ALA A 983 12.70 8.34 -1.90
N LEU A 984 13.26 7.94 -0.74
CA LEU A 984 13.38 6.54 -0.35
C LEU A 984 12.02 5.86 -0.15
N LEU A 985 11.06 6.59 0.45
CA LEU A 985 9.69 6.12 0.60
C LEU A 985 9.02 5.87 -0.77
N ILE A 986 9.19 6.77 -1.73
CA ILE A 986 8.67 6.62 -3.09
C ILE A 986 9.23 5.35 -3.77
N ILE A 987 10.54 5.12 -3.62
CA ILE A 987 11.20 3.93 -4.17
C ILE A 987 10.60 2.66 -3.55
N ALA A 988 10.55 2.59 -2.22
CA ALA A 988 10.04 1.42 -1.50
C ALA A 988 8.57 1.15 -1.82
N GLN A 989 7.74 2.19 -1.95
CA GLN A 989 6.35 2.06 -2.35
C GLN A 989 6.24 1.49 -3.78
N THR A 990 7.01 2.03 -4.72
CA THR A 990 6.98 1.57 -6.11
C THR A 990 7.44 0.12 -6.25
N MET A 991 8.49 -0.28 -5.52
CA MET A 991 8.92 -1.68 -5.43
C MET A 991 7.83 -2.57 -4.85
N SER A 992 7.16 -2.14 -3.77
CA SER A 992 6.11 -2.93 -3.11
C SER A 992 4.85 -3.10 -3.99
N GLU A 993 4.61 -2.17 -4.91
CA GLU A 993 3.48 -2.19 -5.86
C GLU A 993 3.87 -2.77 -7.23
N ALA A 994 5.07 -3.34 -7.39
CA ALA A 994 5.54 -3.86 -8.66
C ALA A 994 4.64 -4.99 -9.19
N ASP A 995 4.20 -4.83 -10.45
CA ASP A 995 3.35 -5.78 -11.16
C ASP A 995 3.73 -5.80 -12.64
N ASP A 996 4.23 -6.94 -13.12
CA ASP A 996 4.58 -7.17 -14.53
C ASP A 996 3.35 -7.46 -15.40
N PHE A 997 2.19 -7.75 -14.79
CA PHE A 997 0.94 -8.10 -15.45
C PHE A 997 -0.25 -7.25 -14.98
N PRO A 998 -0.19 -5.90 -15.04
CA PRO A 998 -1.20 -5.01 -14.46
C PRO A 998 -2.61 -5.15 -15.08
N ASP A 999 -2.71 -5.79 -16.25
CA ASP A 999 -3.97 -6.07 -16.93
C ASP A 999 -4.68 -7.35 -16.40
N THR A 1000 -4.10 -8.09 -15.46
CA THR A 1000 -4.68 -9.32 -14.89
C THR A 1000 -4.26 -9.57 -13.45
N ALA A 1001 -5.17 -10.09 -12.62
CA ALA A 1001 -4.88 -10.47 -11.22
C ALA A 1001 -4.32 -11.91 -11.09
N VAL A 1002 -3.87 -12.51 -12.20
CA VAL A 1002 -3.51 -13.94 -12.27
C VAL A 1002 -2.04 -14.20 -12.02
N ALA A 1003 -1.18 -13.21 -12.22
CA ALA A 1003 0.25 -13.25 -11.95
C ALA A 1003 0.73 -11.81 -11.79
N THR A 1004 1.93 -11.63 -11.23
CA THR A 1004 2.51 -10.30 -11.00
C THR A 1004 4.01 -10.23 -11.28
N VAL A 1005 4.67 -11.36 -11.51
CA VAL A 1005 6.14 -11.47 -11.58
C VAL A 1005 6.57 -12.14 -12.89
N ASP A 1006 7.43 -11.45 -13.63
CA ASP A 1006 8.13 -11.86 -14.86
C ASP A 1006 9.57 -11.32 -14.80
N THR A 1007 10.49 -12.16 -14.32
CA THR A 1007 11.86 -11.71 -13.99
C THR A 1007 12.72 -11.43 -15.22
N ASP A 1008 12.50 -12.16 -16.33
CA ASP A 1008 13.27 -11.97 -17.56
C ASP A 1008 12.56 -11.05 -18.59
N GLY A 1009 11.29 -10.72 -18.34
CA GLY A 1009 10.49 -9.79 -19.12
C GLY A 1009 10.01 -10.38 -20.46
N ASP A 1010 9.97 -11.70 -20.60
CA ASP A 1010 9.57 -12.35 -21.84
C ASP A 1010 8.04 -12.41 -22.07
N GLY A 1011 7.27 -11.96 -21.07
CA GLY A 1011 5.82 -11.94 -21.03
C GLY A 1011 5.19 -13.22 -20.48
N LYS A 1012 5.98 -14.14 -19.92
CA LYS A 1012 5.49 -15.33 -19.21
C LYS A 1012 5.70 -15.19 -17.71
N PRO A 1013 4.68 -15.47 -16.88
CA PRO A 1013 4.83 -15.37 -15.45
C PRO A 1013 5.73 -16.46 -14.88
N ASN A 1014 6.61 -16.08 -13.96
CA ASN A 1014 7.41 -17.03 -13.16
C ASN A 1014 6.49 -17.96 -12.35
N PHE A 1015 5.38 -17.44 -11.83
CA PHE A 1015 4.35 -18.19 -11.11
C PHE A 1015 2.98 -17.50 -11.20
N PHE A 1016 1.91 -18.27 -11.03
CA PHE A 1016 0.56 -17.72 -10.87
C PHE A 1016 0.32 -17.27 -9.42
N HIS A 1017 -0.46 -16.21 -9.29
CA HIS A 1017 -0.91 -15.66 -8.03
C HIS A 1017 -1.63 -16.73 -7.18
N PRO A 1018 -1.36 -16.85 -5.87
CA PRO A 1018 -1.84 -17.98 -5.04
C PRO A 1018 -3.37 -17.99 -4.87
N LEU A 1019 -4.01 -16.84 -5.07
CA LEU A 1019 -5.47 -16.70 -5.02
C LEU A 1019 -6.15 -16.85 -6.38
N ALA A 1020 -5.40 -17.03 -7.47
CA ALA A 1020 -5.96 -17.20 -8.82
C ALA A 1020 -6.61 -18.58 -8.97
N THR A 1021 -7.84 -18.61 -9.48
CA THR A 1021 -8.53 -19.86 -9.78
C THR A 1021 -8.05 -20.46 -11.10
N ALA A 1022 -8.16 -21.78 -11.24
CA ALA A 1022 -7.83 -22.47 -12.49
C ALA A 1022 -8.62 -21.94 -13.72
N GLN A 1023 -9.81 -21.39 -13.50
CA GLN A 1023 -10.59 -20.77 -14.56
C GLN A 1023 -10.02 -19.41 -14.96
N GLU A 1024 -9.62 -18.58 -14.00
CA GLU A 1024 -8.97 -17.28 -14.27
C GLU A 1024 -7.63 -17.46 -14.99
N ILE A 1025 -6.82 -18.44 -14.57
CA ILE A 1025 -5.58 -18.82 -15.28
C ILE A 1025 -5.89 -19.25 -16.73
N THR A 1026 -6.94 -20.04 -16.94
CA THR A 1026 -7.32 -20.46 -18.30
C THR A 1026 -7.82 -19.28 -19.15
N ASP A 1027 -8.57 -18.36 -18.54
CA ASP A 1027 -9.19 -17.22 -19.23
C ASP A 1027 -8.18 -16.09 -19.51
N SER A 1028 -7.10 -15.98 -18.72
CA SER A 1028 -6.00 -15.04 -18.99
C SER A 1028 -5.20 -15.45 -20.22
N GLY A 1029 -5.07 -16.76 -20.46
CA GLY A 1029 -4.26 -17.30 -21.56
C GLY A 1029 -2.75 -17.23 -21.30
N LEU A 1030 -2.33 -16.91 -20.07
CA LEU A 1030 -0.94 -16.96 -19.64
C LEU A 1030 -0.49 -18.42 -19.45
N GLU A 1031 0.77 -18.68 -19.75
CA GLU A 1031 1.45 -19.97 -19.55
C GLU A 1031 2.65 -19.71 -18.63
N LEU A 1032 2.91 -20.60 -17.66
CA LEU A 1032 4.07 -20.47 -16.78
C LEU A 1032 5.35 -20.40 -17.60
N ASP A 1033 6.31 -19.65 -17.10
CA ASP A 1033 7.63 -19.64 -17.69
C ASP A 1033 8.43 -20.89 -17.31
N ASP A 1034 9.04 -21.50 -18.32
CA ASP A 1034 9.82 -22.73 -18.16
C ASP A 1034 11.30 -22.43 -17.85
N ASP A 1035 11.73 -21.16 -17.92
CA ASP A 1035 13.14 -20.68 -17.91
C ASP A 1035 13.21 -19.27 -17.28
N SER A 1036 12.90 -19.16 -15.99
CA SER A 1036 12.49 -17.91 -15.31
C SER A 1036 13.54 -16.79 -15.30
N ASP A 1037 14.81 -17.08 -15.62
CA ASP A 1037 15.90 -16.10 -15.73
C ASP A 1037 16.42 -15.91 -17.18
N GLY A 1038 15.86 -16.66 -18.13
CA GLY A 1038 16.20 -16.59 -19.55
C GLY A 1038 17.60 -17.09 -19.92
N ASP A 1039 18.27 -17.87 -19.06
CA ASP A 1039 19.64 -18.36 -19.31
C ASP A 1039 19.69 -19.54 -20.32
N GLY A 1040 18.54 -20.14 -20.60
CA GLY A 1040 18.35 -21.26 -21.51
C GLY A 1040 18.36 -22.64 -20.83
N ILE A 1041 18.37 -22.72 -19.50
CA ILE A 1041 18.27 -23.91 -18.67
C ILE A 1041 16.94 -23.88 -17.93
N GLY A 1042 15.97 -24.66 -18.39
CA GLY A 1042 14.65 -24.60 -17.74
C GLY A 1042 14.63 -25.01 -16.26
N ASP A 1043 13.73 -24.39 -15.49
CA ASP A 1043 13.63 -24.41 -14.02
C ASP A 1043 13.49 -25.81 -13.39
N GLY A 1044 13.12 -26.81 -14.18
CA GLY A 1044 13.07 -28.22 -13.76
C GLY A 1044 14.44 -28.92 -13.72
N ALA A 1045 15.48 -28.29 -14.27
CA ALA A 1045 16.85 -28.78 -14.29
C ALA A 1045 17.87 -27.71 -13.86
N ASP A 1046 17.41 -26.49 -13.61
CA ASP A 1046 18.27 -25.41 -13.19
C ASP A 1046 18.43 -25.37 -11.66
N ALA A 1047 19.69 -25.22 -11.25
CA ALA A 1047 20.05 -25.03 -9.86
C ALA A 1047 20.01 -23.55 -9.46
N ARG A 1048 19.84 -22.61 -10.40
CA ARG A 1048 19.79 -21.16 -10.13
C ARG A 1048 18.69 -20.46 -10.96
N PRO A 1049 17.42 -20.88 -10.84
CA PRO A 1049 16.33 -20.50 -11.74
C PRO A 1049 15.92 -19.02 -11.75
N LEU A 1050 16.62 -18.15 -11.01
CA LEU A 1050 16.42 -16.70 -10.99
C LEU A 1050 17.76 -15.96 -11.17
N PHE A 1051 18.81 -16.62 -11.66
CA PHE A 1051 20.16 -16.05 -11.76
C PHE A 1051 20.91 -16.53 -13.03
N ALA A 1052 20.88 -15.67 -14.05
CA ALA A 1052 21.35 -16.00 -15.40
C ALA A 1052 22.87 -16.09 -15.61
N GLY A 1053 23.71 -15.68 -14.65
CA GLY A 1053 25.17 -15.89 -14.62
C GLY A 1053 26.06 -15.16 -15.64
#